data_AF-Q4RQB9-F1
#
_entry.id   AF-Q4RQB9-F1
#
_cell.length_a   1.000
_cell.length_b   1.000
_cell.length_c   1.000
_cell.angle_alpha   90.00
_cell.angle_beta   90.00
_cell.angle_gamma   90.00
#
_symmetry.space_group_name_H-M   'P 1'
#
loop_
_entity.id
_entity.type
_entity.pdbx_description
1 polymer ?
#
loop_
_entity_poly.entity_id
_entity_poly.type
_entity_poly.pdbx_seq_one_letter_code
_entity_poly.pdbx_strand_id
1 'polypeptide(L)'
;MGLLSLGSPLTWEETKKYADHIRKHGIIQFLNIYNKVKERQKDVLKWGDEVEYMLVEFDEEEEKVRLALNTGHLLETLQDQGERINPNHPTLWRPEYASYMIEGTPGQPYGGTMSEFNTVEGNMRKRRREASSVLHQNQTLCTITSFPRLGCPGFTKPEYRPSPVESTVAKSLFFPDEAINKHPRFSNLTRNTRQRRGEKVVINVPIFKDKRTPSPFVEEFPEDDGEAAKAALPDHIYMDAMGFGMGNCCLQVTFQACSIDEARYLYDQLATFCPIVMALSAASPFYRGFVSDIDCRWGVISASVDDRTEEERGLKVKPARLQRHSPIASFAAACVCVIVCVLCVCVCVCVRFPSQPLKNNKYRIFKSRYDSIDSYLSPCGEKYNDIDLTIDEDIYAQLLGAGIDKLLAQHIAHLFIRDPISAFEERLNLDDENDSDHFENLQSTNWQTMRFKPPPPNSDIGWRVEFRPMEVQLTDFENAAYVVFVVLLTRVILSYKLDFLIPLSKVDENMKVAQKRNAVQEGMFYFRKDIFKGEWRRRFGPRWAPAAPRDKPAFLLPPGCNPVLDAAASAQNGVESDGANEEYTLMSIDNIINGKVGALRCSQPVSTTAAQPGSVVAPVADCRLLPGGGVPRPYSHPQLLPGKHGSGRGHPLHHPELPEAHQKARLRRTDDHGQVDEGVRGQPSAVQRGQRHHGQDQLRPDGEVQPHRQRRRAVPRAHRKPGQQVQMNSALGLKRLKERKERKKTTKCVV
;
A
#
# COMPACT_ATOMS: atom_id res chain seq x y z
N MET A 1 -0.62 5.74 8.97
CA MET A 1 0.84 5.71 9.30
C MET A 1 1.24 5.13 10.67
N GLY A 2 2.38 4.41 10.73
CA GLY A 2 3.02 3.87 11.96
C GLY A 2 4.11 4.78 12.55
N LEU A 3 4.71 4.40 13.69
CA LEU A 3 5.65 5.27 14.41
C LEU A 3 6.89 5.64 13.58
N LEU A 4 7.07 6.94 13.36
CA LEU A 4 8.27 7.59 12.82
C LEU A 4 8.98 8.34 13.95
N SER A 5 9.28 7.62 15.03
CA SER A 5 10.17 8.11 16.06
C SER A 5 11.59 8.18 15.51
N LEU A 6 12.25 9.32 15.68
CA LEU A 6 13.70 9.41 15.51
C LEU A 6 14.40 8.53 16.55
N GLY A 7 15.43 7.82 16.12
CA GLY A 7 16.20 6.88 16.91
C GLY A 7 17.30 6.23 16.07
N SER A 8 18.13 5.42 16.72
CA SER A 8 19.30 4.74 16.15
C SER A 8 18.87 3.41 15.54
N PRO A 9 18.80 3.28 14.19
CA PRO A 9 18.34 2.05 13.55
C PRO A 9 19.33 0.92 13.73
N LEU A 10 18.85 -0.24 14.17
CA LEU A 10 19.66 -1.45 14.29
C LEU A 10 19.88 -2.09 12.92
N THR A 11 21.11 -2.54 12.65
CA THR A 11 21.44 -3.36 11.47
C THR A 11 20.73 -4.72 11.53
N TRP A 12 20.76 -5.51 10.45
CA TRP A 12 20.17 -6.85 10.45
C TRP A 12 20.82 -7.78 11.49
N GLU A 13 22.14 -7.75 11.61
CA GLU A 13 22.87 -8.59 12.58
C GLU A 13 22.53 -8.26 14.03
N GLU A 14 22.17 -7.01 14.32
CA GLU A 14 21.70 -6.57 15.64
C GLU A 14 20.22 -6.87 15.83
N THR A 15 19.37 -6.47 14.87
CA THR A 15 17.91 -6.69 14.89
C THR A 15 17.58 -8.17 15.09
N LYS A 16 18.30 -9.07 14.40
CA LYS A 16 18.13 -10.52 14.51
C LYS A 16 18.35 -11.04 15.94
N LYS A 17 19.25 -10.44 16.73
CA LYS A 17 19.50 -10.84 18.14
C LYS A 17 18.31 -10.50 19.05
N TYR A 18 17.52 -9.49 18.69
CA TYR A 18 16.33 -9.05 19.43
C TYR A 18 15.00 -9.52 18.83
N ALA A 19 15.02 -10.33 17.76
CA ALA A 19 13.80 -10.74 17.06
C ALA A 19 12.79 -11.47 17.96
N ASP A 20 13.25 -12.42 18.79
CA ASP A 20 12.39 -13.14 19.74
C ASP A 20 11.93 -12.26 20.91
N HIS A 21 12.76 -11.30 21.33
CA HIS A 21 12.40 -10.31 22.34
C HIS A 21 11.24 -9.43 21.85
N ILE A 22 11.39 -8.84 20.66
CA ILE A 22 10.36 -7.99 20.03
C ILE A 22 9.08 -8.81 19.77
N ARG A 23 9.17 -10.06 19.29
CA ARG A 23 7.99 -10.93 19.15
C ARG A 23 7.29 -11.16 20.48
N LYS A 24 8.02 -11.57 21.53
CA LYS A 24 7.46 -11.85 22.85
C LYS A 24 6.75 -10.63 23.45
N HIS A 25 7.42 -9.48 23.48
CA HIS A 25 6.88 -8.24 24.03
C HIS A 25 5.73 -7.68 23.17
N GLY A 26 5.80 -7.81 21.84
CA GLY A 26 4.69 -7.46 20.95
C GLY A 26 3.40 -8.27 21.19
N ILE A 27 3.51 -9.56 21.55
CA ILE A 27 2.36 -10.38 21.96
C ILE A 27 1.81 -9.92 23.32
N ILE A 28 2.66 -9.54 24.28
CA ILE A 28 2.22 -8.99 25.58
C ILE A 28 1.47 -7.66 25.38
N GLN A 29 2.02 -6.75 24.57
CA GLN A 29 1.37 -5.48 24.18
C GLN A 29 0.00 -5.72 23.53
N PHE A 30 -0.09 -6.65 22.58
CA PHE A 30 -1.37 -7.03 21.96
C PHE A 30 -2.38 -7.58 22.96
N LEU A 31 -1.96 -8.47 23.87
CA LEU A 31 -2.83 -9.02 24.92
C LEU A 31 -3.31 -7.95 25.90
N ASN A 32 -2.46 -6.96 26.22
CA ASN A 32 -2.81 -5.82 27.06
C ASN A 32 -3.84 -4.92 26.38
N ILE A 33 -3.64 -4.58 25.10
CA ILE A 33 -4.61 -3.82 24.29
C ILE A 33 -5.95 -4.59 24.22
N TYR A 34 -5.91 -5.85 23.79
CA TYR A 34 -7.08 -6.70 23.63
C TYR A 34 -7.89 -6.80 24.93
N ASN A 35 -7.26 -7.12 26.06
CA ASN A 35 -7.98 -7.23 27.33
C ASN A 35 -8.53 -5.90 27.85
N LYS A 36 -7.89 -4.76 27.53
CA LYS A 36 -8.42 -3.41 27.86
C LYS A 36 -9.65 -3.04 27.01
N VAL A 37 -9.79 -3.53 25.77
CA VAL A 37 -10.77 -2.98 24.79
C VAL A 37 -11.62 -4.01 24.01
N LYS A 38 -11.55 -5.32 24.31
CA LYS A 38 -12.34 -6.36 23.63
C LYS A 38 -13.87 -6.19 23.81
N GLU A 39 -14.30 -5.74 24.99
CA GLU A 39 -15.71 -5.45 25.31
C GLU A 39 -16.18 -4.08 24.79
N ARG A 40 -15.34 -3.37 24.03
CA ARG A 40 -15.68 -2.04 23.50
C ARG A 40 -16.73 -2.16 22.38
N GLN A 41 -17.82 -1.43 22.56
CA GLN A 41 -19.01 -1.46 21.72
C GLN A 41 -19.54 -0.03 21.52
N LYS A 42 -20.35 0.18 20.47
CA LYS A 42 -21.01 1.46 20.14
C LYS A 42 -20.05 2.59 19.77
N ASP A 43 -18.85 2.26 19.30
CA ASP A 43 -18.05 3.25 18.58
C ASP A 43 -18.81 3.74 17.35
N VAL A 44 -18.68 5.02 17.04
CA VAL A 44 -19.30 5.61 15.83
C VAL A 44 -18.40 5.39 14.63
N LEU A 45 -19.00 5.27 13.44
CA LEU A 45 -18.26 5.27 12.18
C LEU A 45 -17.49 6.58 12.04
N LYS A 46 -16.18 6.49 12.23
CA LYS A 46 -15.16 7.47 11.84
C LYS A 46 -14.38 6.86 10.67
N TRP A 47 -13.98 7.63 9.68
CA TRP A 47 -13.18 7.13 8.56
C TRP A 47 -12.28 8.21 7.97
N GLY A 48 -11.28 7.83 7.18
CA GLY A 48 -10.36 8.76 6.56
C GLY A 48 -9.59 8.11 5.41
N ASP A 49 -9.26 8.92 4.42
CA ASP A 49 -8.42 8.53 3.28
C ASP A 49 -6.94 8.90 3.53
N GLU A 50 -6.04 8.05 3.06
CA GLU A 50 -4.60 8.33 2.96
C GLU A 50 -4.27 8.38 1.44
N VAL A 51 -3.71 9.52 0.97
CA VAL A 51 -3.36 9.75 -0.44
C VAL A 51 -1.87 10.03 -0.54
N GLU A 52 -1.18 9.25 -1.37
CA GLU A 52 0.25 9.40 -1.61
C GLU A 52 0.51 10.22 -2.90
N TYR A 53 1.50 11.12 -2.84
CA TYR A 53 1.84 12.05 -3.91
C TYR A 53 3.33 11.93 -4.26
N MET A 54 3.65 12.02 -5.55
CA MET A 54 5.02 12.21 -6.05
C MET A 54 5.28 13.69 -6.36
N LEU A 55 6.40 14.22 -5.90
CA LEU A 55 6.90 15.55 -6.26
C LEU A 55 7.66 15.46 -7.58
N VAL A 56 7.15 16.16 -8.59
CA VAL A 56 7.61 16.12 -9.97
C VAL A 56 8.10 17.50 -10.38
N GLU A 57 9.26 17.56 -11.01
CA GLU A 57 9.80 18.75 -11.67
C GLU A 57 9.68 18.63 -13.19
N PHE A 58 9.19 19.70 -13.81
CA PHE A 58 9.23 19.91 -15.25
C PHE A 58 10.43 20.79 -15.61
N ASP A 59 11.22 20.32 -16.56
CA ASP A 59 12.31 21.05 -17.18
C ASP A 59 11.95 21.26 -18.65
N GLU A 60 11.41 22.45 -18.95
CA GLU A 60 10.95 22.81 -20.29
C GLU A 60 12.11 23.05 -21.26
N GLU A 61 13.30 23.41 -20.76
CA GLU A 61 14.49 23.65 -21.59
C GLU A 61 15.09 22.34 -22.10
N GLU A 62 15.11 21.30 -21.24
CA GLU A 62 15.66 19.98 -21.56
C GLU A 62 14.58 18.96 -22.00
N GLU A 63 13.31 19.37 -22.11
CA GLU A 63 12.13 18.53 -22.36
C GLU A 63 12.02 17.31 -21.42
N LYS A 64 12.38 17.50 -20.13
CA LYS A 64 12.49 16.41 -19.13
C LYS A 64 11.49 16.58 -17.99
N VAL A 65 10.94 15.44 -17.56
CA VAL A 65 10.13 15.33 -16.34
C VAL A 65 10.86 14.41 -15.37
N ARG A 66 11.10 14.86 -14.14
CA ARG A 66 11.95 14.17 -13.14
C ARG A 66 11.32 14.19 -11.74
N LEU A 67 11.67 13.23 -10.91
CA LEU A 67 11.26 13.16 -9.50
C LEU A 67 12.19 14.02 -8.63
N ALA A 68 11.64 15.01 -7.93
CA ALA A 68 12.45 15.95 -7.13
C ALA A 68 12.66 15.41 -5.70
N LEU A 69 13.93 15.30 -5.29
CA LEU A 69 14.34 14.61 -4.06
C LEU A 69 14.35 15.52 -2.80
N ASN A 70 13.53 16.57 -2.80
CA ASN A 70 13.49 17.62 -1.78
C ASN A 70 12.24 17.55 -0.86
N THR A 71 11.48 16.44 -0.84
CA THR A 71 10.23 16.38 -0.05
C THR A 71 10.43 16.53 1.45
N GLY A 72 11.62 16.29 1.99
CA GLY A 72 11.91 16.53 3.41
C GLY A 72 11.67 17.99 3.84
N HIS A 73 12.13 18.95 3.05
CA HIS A 73 11.92 20.38 3.33
C HIS A 73 10.46 20.80 3.11
N LEU A 74 9.83 20.27 2.06
CA LEU A 74 8.40 20.47 1.78
C LEU A 74 7.54 19.99 2.96
N LEU A 75 7.80 18.79 3.45
CA LEU A 75 7.09 18.18 4.58
C LEU A 75 7.28 18.97 5.87
N GLU A 76 8.51 19.40 6.19
CA GLU A 76 8.80 20.24 7.35
C GLU A 76 8.02 21.56 7.28
N THR A 77 8.08 22.25 6.13
CA THR A 77 7.35 23.49 5.87
C THR A 77 5.84 23.31 6.05
N LEU A 78 5.27 22.22 5.52
CA LEU A 78 3.85 21.92 5.63
C LEU A 78 3.41 21.60 7.06
N GLN A 79 4.21 20.84 7.81
CA GLN A 79 3.90 20.54 9.21
C GLN A 79 4.04 21.78 10.11
N ASP A 80 5.04 22.64 9.85
CA ASP A 80 5.22 23.90 10.57
C ASP A 80 4.10 24.90 10.31
N GLN A 81 3.62 25.02 9.07
CA GLN A 81 2.48 25.88 8.73
C GLN A 81 1.13 25.26 9.12
N GLY A 82 1.08 23.92 9.25
CA GLY A 82 -0.12 23.12 9.50
C GLY A 82 -0.27 22.69 10.96
N GLU A 83 -0.11 21.38 11.23
CA GLU A 83 -0.49 20.79 12.51
C GLU A 83 0.35 21.22 13.72
N ARG A 84 1.60 21.67 13.52
CA ARG A 84 2.46 22.13 14.62
C ARG A 84 1.99 23.48 15.19
N ILE A 85 1.36 24.33 14.38
CA ILE A 85 0.72 25.58 14.82
C ILE A 85 -0.73 25.35 15.25
N ASN A 86 -1.48 24.54 14.51
CA ASN A 86 -2.90 24.28 14.77
C ASN A 86 -3.17 22.77 14.89
N PRO A 87 -3.37 22.22 16.10
CA PRO A 87 -3.72 20.80 16.27
C PRO A 87 -5.03 20.37 15.57
N ASN A 88 -5.89 21.33 15.21
CA ASN A 88 -7.10 21.12 14.41
C ASN A 88 -6.89 21.54 12.94
N HIS A 89 -5.66 21.48 12.42
CA HIS A 89 -5.39 21.76 11.02
C HIS A 89 -6.16 20.75 10.15
N PRO A 90 -6.86 21.18 9.08
CA PRO A 90 -7.78 20.31 8.32
C PRO A 90 -7.09 19.32 7.36
N THR A 91 -5.77 19.26 7.38
CA THR A 91 -4.89 18.39 6.59
C THR A 91 -3.71 17.99 7.48
N LEU A 92 -3.16 16.78 7.28
CA LEU A 92 -1.93 16.31 7.92
C LEU A 92 -1.00 15.72 6.86
N TRP A 93 0.32 15.82 7.07
CA TRP A 93 1.33 15.37 6.11
C TRP A 93 2.35 14.43 6.73
N ARG A 94 2.65 13.32 6.07
CA ARG A 94 3.59 12.29 6.54
C ARG A 94 4.64 11.97 5.47
N PRO A 95 5.87 11.58 5.85
CA PRO A 95 6.86 11.12 4.88
C PRO A 95 6.52 9.70 4.43
N GLU A 96 6.76 9.42 3.15
CA GLU A 96 6.74 8.06 2.60
C GLU A 96 8.15 7.59 2.23
N TYR A 97 8.27 6.33 1.77
CA TYR A 97 9.53 5.63 1.51
C TYR A 97 10.56 6.41 0.69
N ALA A 98 10.11 7.16 -0.32
CA ALA A 98 11.00 7.86 -1.24
C ALA A 98 11.20 9.35 -0.89
N SER A 99 12.38 9.88 -1.18
CA SER A 99 12.71 11.33 -1.06
C SER A 99 11.94 12.24 -2.03
N TYR A 100 11.14 11.66 -2.93
CA TYR A 100 10.20 12.34 -3.82
C TYR A 100 8.73 12.14 -3.43
N MET A 101 8.42 11.46 -2.32
CA MET A 101 7.04 11.18 -1.89
C MET A 101 6.64 11.96 -0.62
N ILE A 102 5.35 12.26 -0.52
CA ILE A 102 4.63 12.64 0.71
C ILE A 102 3.25 11.97 0.74
N GLU A 103 2.75 11.65 1.93
CA GLU A 103 1.37 11.21 2.17
C GLU A 103 0.57 12.37 2.79
N GLY A 104 -0.64 12.61 2.30
CA GLY A 104 -1.57 13.58 2.85
C GLY A 104 -2.87 12.93 3.30
N THR A 105 -3.33 13.24 4.52
CA THR A 105 -4.60 12.75 5.10
C THR A 105 -5.51 13.91 5.52
N PRO A 106 -6.82 13.71 5.74
CA PRO A 106 -7.65 14.73 6.37
C PRO A 106 -7.19 15.00 7.80
N GLY A 107 -7.35 16.26 8.24
CA GLY A 107 -6.96 16.77 9.55
C GLY A 107 -7.59 16.06 10.75
N GLN A 108 -8.81 15.58 10.53
CA GLN A 108 -9.64 14.82 11.46
C GLN A 108 -10.40 13.78 10.62
N PRO A 109 -10.76 12.61 11.20
CA PRO A 109 -11.57 11.64 10.48
C PRO A 109 -12.97 12.18 10.19
N TYR A 110 -13.49 11.85 9.01
CA TYR A 110 -14.87 12.14 8.62
C TYR A 110 -15.87 11.40 9.52
N GLY A 111 -17.04 12.00 9.72
CA GLY A 111 -18.16 11.41 10.45
C GLY A 111 -18.99 10.39 9.64
N GLY A 112 -19.97 9.78 10.32
CA GLY A 112 -20.89 8.79 9.72
C GLY A 112 -22.12 9.37 9.00
N THR A 113 -22.28 10.70 8.91
CA THR A 113 -23.46 11.32 8.27
C THR A 113 -23.34 11.33 6.74
N MET A 114 -24.46 11.40 6.03
CA MET A 114 -24.45 11.45 4.55
C MET A 114 -23.84 12.75 3.99
N SER A 115 -23.73 13.82 4.79
CA SER A 115 -23.13 15.09 4.36
C SER A 115 -21.61 15.00 4.16
N GLU A 116 -20.94 14.07 4.85
CA GLU A 116 -19.47 13.91 4.80
C GLU A 116 -18.97 13.41 3.45
N PHE A 117 -19.80 12.70 2.69
CA PHE A 117 -19.45 12.29 1.32
C PHE A 117 -19.16 13.48 0.39
N ASN A 118 -19.75 14.65 0.68
CA ASN A 118 -19.52 15.87 -0.08
C ASN A 118 -18.25 16.64 0.36
N THR A 119 -17.56 16.22 1.42
CA THR A 119 -16.38 16.93 1.97
C THR A 119 -15.05 16.34 1.52
N VAL A 120 -15.02 15.06 1.09
CA VAL A 120 -13.81 14.31 0.69
C VAL A 120 -13.00 15.04 -0.39
N GLU A 121 -13.60 15.29 -1.55
CA GLU A 121 -12.92 15.96 -2.66
C GLU A 121 -12.48 17.38 -2.26
N GLY A 122 -13.31 18.09 -1.50
CA GLY A 122 -12.96 19.42 -0.96
C GLY A 122 -11.73 19.40 -0.07
N ASN A 123 -11.52 18.32 0.69
CA ASN A 123 -10.34 18.08 1.51
C ASN A 123 -9.11 17.69 0.67
N MET A 124 -9.24 16.77 -0.28
CA MET A 124 -8.16 16.39 -1.21
C MET A 124 -7.66 17.62 -2.02
N ARG A 125 -8.60 18.39 -2.59
CA ARG A 125 -8.30 19.67 -3.26
C ARG A 125 -7.69 20.70 -2.30
N LYS A 126 -7.94 20.61 -1.00
CA LYS A 126 -7.27 21.48 0.00
C LYS A 126 -5.82 21.05 0.21
N ARG A 127 -5.57 19.76 0.47
CA ARG A 127 -4.22 19.16 0.53
C ARG A 127 -3.38 19.56 -0.69
N ARG A 128 -3.91 19.33 -1.89
CA ARG A 128 -3.19 19.67 -3.13
C ARG A 128 -2.83 21.17 -3.23
N ARG A 129 -3.78 22.08 -3.00
CA ARG A 129 -3.54 23.54 -3.04
C ARG A 129 -2.55 24.02 -2.00
N GLU A 130 -2.64 23.48 -0.79
CA GLU A 130 -1.77 23.82 0.33
C GLU A 130 -0.33 23.41 0.00
N ALA A 131 -0.10 22.17 -0.38
CA ALA A 131 1.23 21.70 -0.76
C ALA A 131 1.76 22.39 -2.04
N SER A 132 0.92 22.64 -3.06
CA SER A 132 1.30 23.44 -4.23
C SER A 132 1.71 24.88 -3.91
N SER A 133 1.22 25.47 -2.81
CA SER A 133 1.52 26.86 -2.44
C SER A 133 2.95 27.09 -1.95
N VAL A 134 3.69 26.02 -1.65
CA VAL A 134 5.07 26.04 -1.16
C VAL A 134 6.08 25.39 -2.13
N LEU A 135 5.65 25.02 -3.34
CA LEU A 135 6.52 24.46 -4.38
C LEU A 135 7.22 25.55 -5.20
N HIS A 136 8.31 25.16 -5.87
CA HIS A 136 8.90 25.98 -6.93
C HIS A 136 7.99 26.02 -8.16
N GLN A 137 8.09 27.08 -8.97
CA GLN A 137 7.19 27.33 -10.11
C GLN A 137 7.19 26.21 -11.17
N ASN A 138 8.29 25.47 -11.28
CA ASN A 138 8.47 24.33 -12.18
C ASN A 138 8.16 22.96 -11.53
N GLN A 139 7.64 22.93 -10.30
CA GLN A 139 7.35 21.71 -9.56
C GLN A 139 5.84 21.55 -9.28
N THR A 140 5.37 20.31 -9.26
CA THR A 140 3.99 19.96 -8.90
C THR A 140 3.91 18.65 -8.12
N LEU A 141 2.78 18.42 -7.47
CA LEU A 141 2.46 17.13 -6.85
C LEU A 141 1.51 16.33 -7.75
N CYS A 142 1.99 15.18 -8.20
CA CYS A 142 1.26 14.23 -9.02
C CYS A 142 0.79 13.05 -8.17
N THR A 143 -0.51 12.74 -8.24
CA THR A 143 -1.06 11.48 -7.74
C THR A 143 -0.99 10.47 -8.89
N ILE A 144 0.23 9.97 -9.15
CA ILE A 144 0.53 8.93 -10.12
C ILE A 144 0.93 7.67 -9.37
N THR A 145 0.43 6.51 -9.79
CA THR A 145 0.73 5.27 -9.07
C THR A 145 2.18 4.83 -9.29
N SER A 146 2.60 4.58 -10.53
CA SER A 146 4.02 4.37 -10.86
C SER A 146 4.55 5.54 -11.69
N PHE A 147 5.79 5.99 -11.41
CA PHE A 147 6.46 6.95 -12.28
C PHE A 147 7.03 6.19 -13.50
N PRO A 148 6.61 6.48 -14.75
CA PRO A 148 6.92 5.61 -15.89
C PRO A 148 8.41 5.40 -16.18
N ARG A 149 9.26 6.38 -15.81
CA ARG A 149 10.72 6.36 -16.00
C ARG A 149 11.49 6.12 -14.70
N LEU A 150 10.86 5.54 -13.67
CA LEU A 150 11.54 5.25 -12.40
C LEU A 150 12.74 4.32 -12.65
N GLY A 151 13.92 4.66 -12.14
CA GLY A 151 15.15 3.90 -12.38
C GLY A 151 15.77 4.04 -13.78
N CYS A 152 15.23 4.88 -14.66
CA CYS A 152 15.90 5.23 -15.92
C CYS A 152 17.03 6.25 -15.68
N PRO A 153 18.08 6.33 -16.53
CA PRO A 153 19.06 7.41 -16.47
C PRO A 153 18.38 8.80 -16.46
N GLY A 154 18.84 9.67 -15.54
CA GLY A 154 18.32 11.03 -15.39
C GLY A 154 16.95 11.17 -14.73
N PHE A 155 16.39 10.14 -14.08
CA PHE A 155 15.01 10.20 -13.55
C PHE A 155 14.80 11.12 -12.33
N THR A 156 15.87 11.52 -11.63
CA THR A 156 15.83 12.30 -10.39
C THR A 156 16.29 13.76 -10.58
N LYS A 157 15.82 14.66 -9.71
CA LYS A 157 16.38 16.00 -9.53
C LYS A 157 16.81 16.23 -8.07
N PRO A 158 18.07 16.60 -7.80
CA PRO A 158 19.20 16.55 -8.73
C PRO A 158 19.46 15.12 -9.23
N GLU A 159 20.16 15.00 -10.36
CA GLU A 159 20.44 13.70 -10.96
C GLU A 159 21.49 12.94 -10.15
N TYR A 160 21.13 11.73 -9.72
CA TYR A 160 22.04 10.78 -9.07
C TYR A 160 22.15 9.51 -9.91
N ARG A 161 23.35 8.93 -9.94
CA ARG A 161 23.59 7.61 -10.54
C ARG A 161 23.49 6.53 -9.47
N PRO A 162 22.89 5.36 -9.78
CA PRO A 162 22.96 4.20 -8.90
C PRO A 162 24.41 3.76 -8.67
N SER A 163 24.65 3.07 -7.54
CA SER A 163 25.97 2.57 -7.15
C SER A 163 25.81 1.14 -6.63
N PRO A 164 26.00 0.11 -7.49
CA PRO A 164 25.69 -1.28 -7.17
C PRO A 164 26.77 -1.97 -6.31
N VAL A 165 27.30 -1.27 -5.29
CA VAL A 165 28.35 -1.78 -4.40
C VAL A 165 27.78 -2.20 -3.04
N GLU A 166 28.35 -3.23 -2.42
CA GLU A 166 27.79 -3.89 -1.23
C GLU A 166 27.61 -2.96 -0.01
N SER A 167 28.39 -1.87 0.09
CA SER A 167 28.28 -0.89 1.17
C SER A 167 27.04 0.02 1.07
N THR A 168 26.41 0.12 -0.11
CA THR A 168 25.18 0.91 -0.29
C THR A 168 23.96 0.24 0.34
N VAL A 169 22.90 1.02 0.52
CA VAL A 169 21.63 0.58 1.08
C VAL A 169 20.96 -0.41 0.12
N ALA A 170 20.66 0.03 -1.10
CA ALA A 170 19.92 -0.78 -2.07
C ALA A 170 20.79 -1.76 -2.87
N LYS A 171 22.07 -1.45 -3.13
CA LYS A 171 22.94 -2.19 -4.08
C LYS A 171 22.32 -2.31 -5.50
N SER A 172 21.43 -1.37 -5.85
CA SER A 172 20.65 -1.42 -7.08
C SER A 172 21.47 -1.00 -8.30
N LEU A 173 21.17 -1.61 -9.45
CA LEU A 173 21.67 -1.20 -10.76
C LEU A 173 20.97 0.05 -11.33
N PHE A 174 19.85 0.46 -10.74
CA PHE A 174 18.92 1.43 -11.36
C PHE A 174 18.45 2.53 -10.39
N PHE A 175 18.31 2.21 -9.10
CA PHE A 175 17.71 3.09 -8.10
C PHE A 175 18.80 3.65 -7.15
N PRO A 176 19.14 4.95 -7.21
CA PRO A 176 20.11 5.56 -6.31
C PRO A 176 19.58 5.66 -4.88
N ASP A 177 20.47 5.49 -3.90
CA ASP A 177 20.13 5.53 -2.47
C ASP A 177 19.56 6.90 -2.04
N GLU A 178 19.94 7.99 -2.73
CA GLU A 178 19.45 9.35 -2.49
C GLU A 178 17.95 9.50 -2.78
N ALA A 179 17.38 8.61 -3.60
CA ALA A 179 15.94 8.57 -3.84
C ALA A 179 15.17 7.87 -2.70
N ILE A 180 15.84 7.21 -1.75
CA ILE A 180 15.26 6.72 -0.49
C ILE A 180 15.12 7.91 0.48
N ASN A 181 14.01 7.98 1.20
CA ASN A 181 13.74 9.03 2.17
C ASN A 181 14.80 9.04 3.30
N LYS A 182 15.28 10.25 3.63
CA LYS A 182 16.34 10.49 4.63
C LYS A 182 15.99 10.04 6.05
N HIS A 183 14.71 9.80 6.37
CA HIS A 183 14.33 9.29 7.68
C HIS A 183 14.92 7.87 7.90
N PRO A 184 15.68 7.60 8.98
CA PRO A 184 16.51 6.39 9.11
C PRO A 184 15.77 5.05 8.98
N ARG A 185 14.46 5.03 9.27
CA ARG A 185 13.56 3.88 9.06
C ARG A 185 13.69 3.29 7.65
N PHE A 186 13.68 4.13 6.60
CA PHE A 186 13.51 3.65 5.23
C PHE A 186 14.77 3.04 4.66
N SER A 187 15.93 3.66 4.89
CA SER A 187 17.22 3.08 4.52
C SER A 187 17.56 1.84 5.35
N ASN A 188 17.20 1.80 6.63
CA ASN A 188 17.35 0.59 7.44
C ASN A 188 16.47 -0.56 6.91
N LEU A 189 15.21 -0.27 6.61
CA LEU A 189 14.25 -1.24 6.09
C LEU A 189 14.72 -1.87 4.77
N THR A 190 15.24 -1.07 3.84
CA THR A 190 15.83 -1.56 2.58
C THR A 190 17.06 -2.45 2.82
N ARG A 191 18.01 -1.97 3.64
CA ARG A 191 19.25 -2.70 3.94
C ARG A 191 18.97 -4.03 4.63
N ASN A 192 18.13 -4.02 5.66
CA ASN A 192 17.80 -5.22 6.45
C ASN A 192 16.96 -6.22 5.67
N THR A 193 16.08 -5.77 4.77
CA THR A 193 15.35 -6.67 3.85
C THR A 193 16.34 -7.43 2.96
N ARG A 194 17.29 -6.72 2.33
CA ARG A 194 18.36 -7.31 1.50
C ARG A 194 19.24 -8.28 2.29
N GLN A 195 19.71 -7.86 3.46
CA GLN A 195 20.58 -8.67 4.33
C GLN A 195 19.86 -9.89 4.95
N ARG A 196 18.57 -9.80 5.28
CA ARG A 196 17.75 -10.95 5.71
C ARG A 196 17.55 -11.94 4.58
N ARG A 197 17.20 -11.45 3.39
CA ARG A 197 16.94 -12.27 2.20
C ARG A 197 18.21 -13.01 1.73
N GLY A 198 19.37 -12.38 1.89
CA GLY A 198 20.68 -12.88 1.46
C GLY A 198 21.02 -12.60 -0.02
N GLU A 199 20.14 -11.85 -0.69
CA GLU A 199 20.21 -11.40 -2.09
C GLU A 199 19.38 -10.11 -2.20
N LYS A 200 19.51 -9.37 -3.30
CA LYS A 200 18.60 -8.28 -3.68
C LYS A 200 17.17 -8.79 -3.80
N VAL A 201 16.21 -7.87 -3.67
CA VAL A 201 14.83 -8.16 -4.07
C VAL A 201 14.78 -8.33 -5.59
N VAL A 202 13.94 -9.24 -6.06
CA VAL A 202 13.89 -9.64 -7.48
C VAL A 202 12.49 -9.38 -7.98
N ILE A 203 12.36 -8.43 -8.90
CA ILE A 203 11.08 -8.03 -9.50
C ILE A 203 11.19 -8.25 -11.00
N ASN A 204 10.35 -9.14 -11.54
CA ASN A 204 10.24 -9.39 -12.98
C ASN A 204 8.81 -9.07 -13.41
N VAL A 205 8.64 -8.00 -14.19
CA VAL A 205 7.33 -7.57 -14.70
C VAL A 205 7.18 -7.99 -16.15
N PRO A 206 6.13 -8.73 -16.56
CA PRO A 206 5.96 -9.12 -17.96
C PRO A 206 5.97 -7.90 -18.90
N ILE A 207 6.77 -7.94 -19.97
CA ILE A 207 6.85 -6.84 -20.94
C ILE A 207 5.70 -6.90 -21.95
N PHE A 208 5.15 -5.75 -22.31
CA PHE A 208 4.19 -5.68 -23.41
C PHE A 208 4.86 -5.98 -24.75
N LYS A 209 4.30 -6.96 -25.48
CA LYS A 209 4.79 -7.41 -26.79
C LYS A 209 4.13 -6.62 -27.93
N ASP A 210 4.66 -5.43 -28.23
CA ASP A 210 4.38 -4.70 -29.47
C ASP A 210 5.15 -5.32 -30.66
N LYS A 211 4.79 -4.92 -31.89
CA LYS A 211 5.39 -5.35 -33.17
C LYS A 211 6.92 -5.28 -33.25
N ARG A 212 7.56 -4.47 -32.40
CA ARG A 212 9.02 -4.30 -32.34
C ARG A 212 9.62 -4.59 -30.96
N THR A 213 8.84 -5.08 -29.99
CA THR A 213 9.42 -5.66 -28.77
C THR A 213 10.17 -6.93 -29.18
N PRO A 214 11.47 -7.09 -28.88
CA PRO A 214 12.18 -8.34 -29.12
C PRO A 214 11.46 -9.52 -28.44
N SER A 215 11.47 -10.70 -29.05
CA SER A 215 10.96 -11.91 -28.38
C SER A 215 11.91 -13.10 -28.64
N PRO A 216 12.56 -13.66 -27.59
CA PRO A 216 12.49 -13.20 -26.20
C PRO A 216 13.04 -11.79 -26.02
N PHE A 217 12.38 -10.96 -25.20
CA PHE A 217 13.01 -9.75 -24.67
C PHE A 217 14.02 -10.19 -23.62
N VAL A 218 15.28 -9.79 -23.79
CA VAL A 218 16.40 -10.12 -22.90
C VAL A 218 17.16 -8.84 -22.64
N GLU A 219 17.50 -8.61 -21.39
CA GLU A 219 18.26 -7.45 -20.95
C GLU A 219 19.73 -7.82 -20.70
N GLU A 220 20.62 -6.85 -20.89
CA GLU A 220 22.04 -6.97 -20.56
C GLU A 220 22.37 -5.97 -19.44
N PHE A 221 23.19 -6.40 -18.48
CA PHE A 221 23.56 -5.58 -17.31
C PHE A 221 25.09 -5.48 -17.19
N PRO A 222 25.73 -4.50 -17.87
CA PRO A 222 27.20 -4.41 -17.91
C PRO A 222 27.87 -4.13 -16.55
N GLU A 223 27.14 -3.56 -15.60
CA GLU A 223 27.61 -3.18 -14.25
C GLU A 223 27.14 -4.17 -13.16
N ASP A 224 26.60 -5.33 -13.54
CA ASP A 224 26.12 -6.36 -12.62
C ASP A 224 27.24 -7.27 -12.09
N ASP A 225 27.11 -7.72 -10.84
CA ASP A 225 28.01 -8.69 -10.21
C ASP A 225 27.60 -10.15 -10.45
N GLY A 226 26.70 -10.36 -11.42
CA GLY A 226 26.10 -11.64 -11.80
C GLY A 226 24.77 -11.94 -11.10
N GLU A 227 24.34 -11.10 -10.15
CA GLU A 227 23.11 -11.27 -9.41
C GLU A 227 21.87 -10.98 -10.27
N ALA A 228 21.86 -9.87 -11.01
CA ALA A 228 20.76 -9.52 -11.92
C ALA A 228 20.69 -10.45 -13.14
N ALA A 229 21.82 -10.78 -13.75
CA ALA A 229 21.89 -11.68 -14.90
C ALA A 229 21.35 -13.09 -14.60
N LYS A 230 21.47 -13.54 -13.34
CA LYS A 230 20.89 -14.80 -12.84
C LYS A 230 19.39 -14.68 -12.51
N ALA A 231 18.92 -13.50 -12.09
CA ALA A 231 17.59 -13.27 -11.55
C ALA A 231 16.56 -12.73 -12.56
N ALA A 232 17.01 -12.10 -13.65
CA ALA A 232 16.15 -11.60 -14.72
C ALA A 232 15.54 -12.75 -15.54
N LEU A 233 14.28 -12.60 -15.91
CA LEU A 233 13.56 -13.56 -16.75
C LEU A 233 13.40 -13.04 -18.19
N PRO A 234 13.54 -13.90 -19.23
CA PRO A 234 13.16 -13.53 -20.59
C PRO A 234 11.70 -13.08 -20.67
N ASP A 235 11.40 -12.14 -21.57
CA ASP A 235 10.09 -11.48 -21.71
C ASP A 235 9.61 -10.71 -20.46
N HIS A 236 10.53 -10.29 -19.57
CA HIS A 236 10.23 -9.45 -18.41
C HIS A 236 11.15 -8.23 -18.31
N ILE A 237 10.61 -7.14 -17.78
CA ILE A 237 11.33 -5.96 -17.29
C ILE A 237 11.88 -6.29 -15.91
N TYR A 238 13.20 -6.23 -15.75
CA TYR A 238 13.88 -6.53 -14.48
C TYR A 238 14.09 -5.28 -13.61
N MET A 239 13.83 -5.40 -12.31
CA MET A 239 14.01 -4.37 -11.29
C MET A 239 14.48 -5.00 -9.97
N ASP A 240 15.40 -4.34 -9.26
CA ASP A 240 16.19 -4.96 -8.17
C ASP A 240 16.20 -4.20 -6.82
N ALA A 241 15.30 -3.23 -6.65
CA ALA A 241 15.28 -2.33 -5.49
C ALA A 241 13.90 -2.18 -4.86
N MET A 242 13.89 -2.00 -3.54
CA MET A 242 12.67 -1.72 -2.76
C MET A 242 11.91 -0.47 -3.26
N GLY A 243 12.64 0.52 -3.77
CA GLY A 243 12.08 1.74 -4.32
C GLY A 243 11.26 1.57 -5.60
N PHE A 244 11.37 0.45 -6.32
CA PHE A 244 10.48 0.17 -7.46
C PHE A 244 9.06 -0.20 -7.04
N GLY A 245 8.87 -0.64 -5.80
CA GLY A 245 7.56 -0.94 -5.24
C GLY A 245 7.09 0.10 -4.24
N MET A 246 7.83 0.31 -3.15
CA MET A 246 7.48 1.30 -2.12
C MET A 246 7.69 2.76 -2.58
N GLY A 247 8.33 2.98 -3.73
CA GLY A 247 8.36 4.28 -4.41
C GLY A 247 7.16 4.54 -5.33
N ASN A 248 6.13 3.68 -5.31
CA ASN A 248 4.84 3.90 -5.98
C ASN A 248 3.83 4.48 -5.00
N CYS A 249 2.88 5.27 -5.48
CA CYS A 249 1.80 5.84 -4.67
C CYS A 249 0.54 4.96 -4.67
N CYS A 250 -0.30 5.11 -3.65
CA CYS A 250 -1.62 4.51 -3.58
C CYS A 250 -2.68 5.36 -2.89
N LEU A 251 -3.92 4.84 -2.94
CA LEU A 251 -5.08 5.37 -2.25
C LEU A 251 -5.52 4.34 -1.20
N GLN A 252 -5.56 4.74 0.07
CA GLN A 252 -5.96 3.87 1.17
C GLN A 252 -7.15 4.48 1.92
N VAL A 253 -8.01 3.65 2.52
CA VAL A 253 -9.11 4.14 3.38
C VAL A 253 -9.19 3.34 4.66
N THR A 254 -9.14 4.02 5.81
CA THR A 254 -9.34 3.42 7.13
C THR A 254 -10.72 3.74 7.68
N PHE A 255 -11.37 2.74 8.26
CA PHE A 255 -12.70 2.80 8.88
C PHE A 255 -12.61 2.34 10.33
N GLN A 256 -13.27 3.06 11.24
CA GLN A 256 -13.54 2.62 12.61
C GLN A 256 -14.89 1.90 12.65
N ALA A 257 -14.89 0.66 13.13
CA ALA A 257 -16.08 -0.14 13.34
C ALA A 257 -16.66 0.11 14.75
N CYS A 258 -17.91 -0.29 14.99
CA CYS A 258 -18.57 -0.11 16.27
C CYS A 258 -18.05 -1.02 17.39
N SER A 259 -17.37 -2.12 17.03
CA SER A 259 -16.78 -3.12 17.93
C SER A 259 -15.75 -3.99 17.18
N ILE A 260 -15.07 -4.88 17.92
CA ILE A 260 -14.16 -5.88 17.33
C ILE A 260 -14.88 -6.84 16.36
N ASP A 261 -16.12 -7.23 16.67
CA ASP A 261 -16.88 -8.18 15.85
C ASP A 261 -17.28 -7.56 14.51
N GLU A 262 -17.69 -6.29 14.52
CA GLU A 262 -17.98 -5.56 13.28
C GLU A 262 -16.70 -5.31 12.47
N ALA A 263 -15.57 -5.01 13.12
CA ALA A 263 -14.28 -4.88 12.44
C ALA A 263 -13.88 -6.20 11.74
N ARG A 264 -13.97 -7.34 12.42
CA ARG A 264 -13.68 -8.67 11.84
C ARG A 264 -14.64 -9.01 10.70
N TYR A 265 -15.94 -8.74 10.86
CA TYR A 265 -16.92 -8.93 9.79
C TYR A 265 -16.59 -8.09 8.57
N LEU A 266 -16.31 -6.80 8.75
CA LEU A 266 -16.04 -5.88 7.66
C LEU A 266 -14.70 -6.17 6.96
N TYR A 267 -13.67 -6.59 7.70
CA TYR A 267 -12.41 -7.09 7.14
C TYR A 267 -12.65 -8.22 6.14
N ASP A 268 -13.40 -9.25 6.54
CA ASP A 268 -13.66 -10.42 5.70
C ASP A 268 -14.47 -10.07 4.45
N GLN A 269 -15.55 -9.29 4.62
CA GLN A 269 -16.45 -8.93 3.51
C GLN A 269 -15.79 -7.98 2.50
N LEU A 270 -14.83 -7.15 2.93
CA LEU A 270 -14.07 -6.27 2.02
C LEU A 270 -12.92 -6.99 1.31
N ALA A 271 -12.34 -8.03 1.91
CA ALA A 271 -11.23 -8.77 1.30
C ALA A 271 -11.60 -9.38 -0.07
N THR A 272 -12.86 -9.78 -0.27
CA THR A 272 -13.34 -10.27 -1.58
C THR A 272 -13.51 -9.18 -2.62
N PHE A 273 -13.65 -7.91 -2.20
CA PHE A 273 -13.67 -6.75 -3.08
C PHE A 273 -12.27 -6.21 -3.40
N CYS A 274 -11.23 -6.56 -2.64
CA CYS A 274 -9.87 -6.09 -2.91
C CYS A 274 -9.40 -6.28 -4.36
N PRO A 275 -9.49 -7.48 -4.97
CA PRO A 275 -9.12 -7.65 -6.38
C PRO A 275 -10.04 -6.89 -7.35
N ILE A 276 -11.33 -6.77 -7.02
CA ILE A 276 -12.33 -6.08 -7.86
C ILE A 276 -12.02 -4.59 -7.95
N VAL A 277 -11.78 -3.94 -6.81
CA VAL A 277 -11.46 -2.51 -6.77
C VAL A 277 -10.03 -2.25 -7.27
N MET A 278 -9.08 -3.17 -7.05
CA MET A 278 -7.75 -3.10 -7.65
C MET A 278 -7.85 -3.02 -9.18
N ALA A 279 -8.56 -3.96 -9.82
CA ALA A 279 -8.78 -3.97 -11.26
C ALA A 279 -9.50 -2.70 -11.75
N LEU A 280 -10.55 -2.25 -11.06
CA LEU A 280 -11.24 -0.99 -11.38
C LEU A 280 -10.29 0.23 -11.38
N SER A 281 -9.43 0.32 -10.37
CA SER A 281 -8.53 1.47 -10.16
C SER A 281 -7.23 1.43 -10.97
N ALA A 282 -6.95 0.36 -11.72
CA ALA A 282 -5.68 0.08 -12.41
C ALA A 282 -5.01 1.33 -13.05
N ALA A 283 -3.81 1.70 -12.59
CA ALA A 283 -3.14 2.95 -12.96
C ALA A 283 -1.60 2.88 -13.05
N SER A 284 -1.03 1.68 -13.25
CA SER A 284 0.44 1.49 -13.34
C SER A 284 0.90 0.56 -14.48
N PRO A 285 0.64 0.91 -15.76
CA PRO A 285 1.03 0.12 -16.93
C PRO A 285 2.47 0.38 -17.45
N PHE A 286 3.30 1.11 -16.68
CA PHE A 286 4.67 1.46 -17.07
C PHE A 286 5.65 1.23 -15.92
N TYR A 287 6.80 0.62 -16.24
CA TYR A 287 7.91 0.36 -15.33
C TYR A 287 9.25 0.51 -16.04
N ARG A 288 10.20 1.19 -15.39
CA ARG A 288 11.59 1.35 -15.85
C ARG A 288 11.77 1.82 -17.30
N GLY A 289 10.84 2.63 -17.80
CA GLY A 289 10.82 3.16 -19.17
C GLY A 289 10.15 2.27 -20.21
N PHE A 290 9.61 1.12 -19.81
CA PHE A 290 8.91 0.16 -20.67
C PHE A 290 7.41 0.10 -20.37
N VAL A 291 6.65 -0.42 -21.34
CA VAL A 291 5.23 -0.76 -21.17
C VAL A 291 5.12 -2.20 -20.66
N SER A 292 4.34 -2.42 -19.60
CA SER A 292 4.12 -3.75 -19.02
C SER A 292 2.86 -4.44 -19.56
N ASP A 293 2.79 -5.76 -19.43
CA ASP A 293 1.58 -6.58 -19.67
C ASP A 293 0.72 -6.74 -18.39
N ILE A 294 0.90 -5.82 -17.44
CA ILE A 294 0.12 -5.65 -16.20
C ILE A 294 -0.25 -4.17 -16.05
N ASP A 295 -1.37 -3.90 -15.38
CA ASP A 295 -1.90 -2.53 -15.16
C ASP A 295 -1.92 -2.11 -13.67
N CYS A 296 -1.54 -2.99 -12.73
CA CYS A 296 -1.61 -2.75 -11.28
C CYS A 296 -0.28 -3.01 -10.57
N ARG A 297 0.04 -2.21 -9.53
CA ARG A 297 1.34 -2.22 -8.82
C ARG A 297 1.57 -3.40 -7.89
N TRP A 298 0.52 -4.17 -7.57
CA TRP A 298 0.50 -5.05 -6.41
C TRP A 298 1.65 -6.06 -6.37
N GLY A 299 1.91 -6.77 -7.48
CA GLY A 299 3.01 -7.72 -7.59
C GLY A 299 4.39 -7.06 -7.53
N VAL A 300 4.52 -5.82 -8.01
CA VAL A 300 5.77 -5.05 -7.94
C VAL A 300 6.10 -4.69 -6.49
N ILE A 301 5.14 -4.19 -5.72
CA ILE A 301 5.37 -3.89 -4.28
C ILE A 301 5.54 -5.18 -3.47
N SER A 302 4.76 -6.23 -3.77
CA SER A 302 4.90 -7.54 -3.15
C SER A 302 6.32 -8.10 -3.26
N ALA A 303 6.91 -8.02 -4.46
CA ALA A 303 8.28 -8.45 -4.72
C ALA A 303 9.34 -7.49 -4.14
N SER A 304 9.08 -6.17 -4.12
CA SER A 304 10.07 -5.17 -3.68
C SER A 304 10.37 -5.20 -2.16
N VAL A 305 9.55 -5.86 -1.36
CA VAL A 305 9.77 -6.07 0.08
C VAL A 305 9.72 -7.54 0.50
N ASP A 306 9.87 -8.46 -0.46
CA ASP A 306 9.93 -9.89 -0.17
C ASP A 306 11.27 -10.23 0.51
N ASP A 307 11.25 -10.31 1.84
CA ASP A 307 12.42 -10.60 2.67
C ASP A 307 12.76 -12.10 2.79
N ARG A 308 11.99 -12.97 2.12
CA ARG A 308 12.11 -14.43 2.28
C ARG A 308 13.42 -14.98 1.73
N THR A 309 14.11 -15.77 2.54
CA THR A 309 15.27 -16.55 2.09
C THR A 309 14.88 -17.56 1.01
N GLU A 310 15.85 -18.08 0.25
CA GLU A 310 15.63 -19.22 -0.65
C GLU A 310 15.02 -20.45 0.06
N GLU A 311 15.29 -20.62 1.36
CA GLU A 311 14.78 -21.72 2.16
C GLU A 311 13.29 -21.51 2.53
N GLU A 312 12.90 -20.29 2.92
CA GLU A 312 11.50 -19.92 3.16
C GLU A 312 10.65 -20.02 1.88
N ARG A 313 11.22 -19.62 0.73
CA ARG A 313 10.62 -19.78 -0.62
C ARG A 313 10.61 -21.21 -1.15
N GLY A 314 11.30 -22.15 -0.51
CA GLY A 314 11.37 -23.56 -0.94
C GLY A 314 12.30 -23.84 -2.15
N LEU A 315 13.14 -22.89 -2.54
CA LEU A 315 14.02 -23.00 -3.73
C LEU A 315 15.23 -23.92 -3.50
N LYS A 316 15.65 -24.15 -2.24
CA LYS A 316 16.76 -25.05 -1.89
C LYS A 316 16.40 -26.54 -2.03
N VAL A 317 16.32 -27.03 -3.26
CA VAL A 317 16.39 -28.47 -3.56
C VAL A 317 17.85 -28.84 -3.81
N LYS A 318 18.52 -29.46 -2.83
CA LYS A 318 19.79 -30.14 -3.15
C LYS A 318 19.49 -31.28 -4.12
N PRO A 319 20.26 -31.45 -5.22
CA PRO A 319 20.14 -32.67 -6.01
C PRO A 319 20.40 -33.85 -5.08
N ALA A 320 19.46 -34.79 -5.04
CA ALA A 320 19.68 -36.04 -4.33
C ALA A 320 20.95 -36.67 -4.90
N ARG A 321 21.90 -37.03 -4.02
CA ARG A 321 23.04 -37.84 -4.45
C ARG A 321 22.43 -39.09 -5.11
N LEU A 322 22.67 -39.29 -6.40
CA LEU A 322 22.40 -40.58 -7.03
C LEU A 322 23.21 -41.62 -6.26
N GLN A 323 22.55 -42.37 -5.38
CA GLN A 323 23.08 -43.64 -4.91
C GLN A 323 23.15 -44.53 -6.15
N ARG A 324 24.37 -44.81 -6.60
CA ARG A 324 24.63 -45.74 -7.70
C ARG A 324 24.23 -47.15 -7.25
N HIS A 325 22.98 -47.51 -7.49
CA HIS A 325 22.54 -48.90 -7.53
C HIS A 325 22.00 -49.19 -8.93
N SER A 326 22.65 -50.16 -9.59
CA SER A 326 22.42 -50.85 -10.87
C SER A 326 21.53 -50.24 -11.97
N PRO A 327 21.94 -50.34 -13.25
CA PRO A 327 21.16 -49.85 -14.38
C PRO A 327 20.02 -50.81 -14.75
N ILE A 328 18.79 -50.29 -14.82
CA ILE A 328 17.69 -50.67 -15.73
C ILE A 328 16.63 -49.55 -15.64
N ALA A 329 15.83 -49.37 -16.69
CA ALA A 329 14.80 -48.32 -16.84
C ALA A 329 15.35 -46.88 -17.02
N SER A 330 15.84 -46.62 -18.23
CA SER A 330 15.88 -45.27 -18.80
C SER A 330 14.45 -44.73 -18.98
N PHE A 331 14.15 -43.56 -18.42
CA PHE A 331 13.30 -42.51 -19.03
C PHE A 331 13.34 -41.27 -18.13
N ALA A 332 14.25 -40.34 -18.42
CA ALA A 332 14.37 -39.09 -17.67
C ALA A 332 13.34 -38.07 -18.17
N ALA A 333 12.36 -37.73 -17.34
CA ALA A 333 11.42 -36.64 -17.59
C ALA A 333 12.10 -35.28 -17.39
N ALA A 334 12.76 -34.78 -18.44
CA ALA A 334 13.16 -33.38 -18.52
C ALA A 334 11.92 -32.53 -18.86
N CYS A 335 11.32 -31.86 -17.87
CA CYS A 335 10.33 -30.81 -18.10
C CYS A 335 11.02 -29.55 -18.66
N VAL A 336 11.40 -29.62 -19.94
CA VAL A 336 11.64 -28.43 -20.76
C VAL A 336 10.26 -27.99 -21.26
N CYS A 337 9.70 -26.94 -20.66
CA CYS A 337 8.47 -26.32 -21.17
C CYS A 337 8.75 -25.55 -22.48
N VAL A 338 8.87 -26.29 -23.58
CA VAL A 338 8.67 -25.72 -24.92
C VAL A 338 7.16 -25.56 -25.12
N ILE A 339 6.65 -24.36 -24.87
CA ILE A 339 5.24 -24.04 -25.10
C ILE A 339 5.01 -23.90 -26.61
N VAL A 340 4.47 -24.95 -27.23
CA VAL A 340 3.71 -24.83 -28.47
C VAL A 340 2.22 -24.80 -28.11
N CYS A 341 1.47 -24.01 -28.87
CA CYS A 341 0.18 -23.45 -28.48
C CYS A 341 -1.00 -24.44 -28.58
N VAL A 342 -2.16 -23.98 -28.08
CA VAL A 342 -3.54 -24.44 -28.32
C VAL A 342 -4.08 -25.51 -27.35
N LEU A 343 -5.04 -25.06 -26.51
CA LEU A 343 -6.08 -25.85 -25.83
C LEU A 343 -5.62 -27.06 -24.98
N CYS A 344 -5.12 -26.79 -23.77
CA CYS A 344 -5.23 -27.75 -22.67
C CYS A 344 -5.30 -27.01 -21.31
N VAL A 345 -6.28 -27.37 -20.48
CA VAL A 345 -6.41 -26.84 -19.11
C VAL A 345 -5.39 -27.55 -18.23
N CYS A 346 -4.28 -26.87 -17.92
CA CYS A 346 -3.32 -27.36 -16.95
C CYS A 346 -3.90 -27.26 -15.53
N VAL A 347 -4.59 -28.31 -15.09
CA VAL A 347 -4.87 -28.54 -13.67
C VAL A 347 -3.53 -28.80 -12.98
N CYS A 348 -2.94 -27.76 -12.39
CA CYS A 348 -1.76 -27.88 -11.54
C CYS A 348 -2.12 -28.62 -10.24
N VAL A 349 -2.15 -29.95 -10.30
CA VAL A 349 -2.08 -30.80 -9.12
C VAL A 349 -0.72 -30.55 -8.46
N CYS A 350 -0.70 -29.75 -7.41
CA CYS A 350 0.47 -29.54 -6.57
C CYS A 350 0.83 -30.85 -5.85
N VAL A 351 1.60 -31.70 -6.52
CA VAL A 351 2.23 -32.87 -5.90
C VAL A 351 3.16 -32.35 -4.81
N ARG A 352 2.72 -32.45 -3.55
CA ARG A 352 3.55 -32.18 -2.36
C ARG A 352 4.67 -33.23 -2.31
N PHE A 353 5.78 -32.96 -2.99
CA PHE A 353 7.04 -33.65 -2.73
C PHE A 353 7.40 -33.44 -1.25
N PRO A 354 7.87 -34.48 -0.54
CA PRO A 354 8.27 -34.34 0.86
C PRO A 354 9.44 -33.36 0.96
N SER A 355 9.14 -32.13 1.38
CA SER A 355 10.15 -31.07 1.45
C SER A 355 11.19 -31.44 2.51
N GLN A 356 12.48 -31.30 2.19
CA GLN A 356 13.55 -31.57 3.16
C GLN A 356 13.36 -30.69 4.41
N PRO A 357 13.67 -31.20 5.61
CA PRO A 357 13.57 -30.41 6.83
C PRO A 357 14.41 -29.13 6.73
N LEU A 358 13.83 -28.03 7.23
CA LEU A 358 14.47 -26.72 7.23
C LEU A 358 15.74 -26.73 8.09
N LYS A 359 16.74 -25.95 7.70
CA LYS A 359 18.04 -25.89 8.38
C LYS A 359 18.33 -24.55 9.05
N ASN A 360 17.93 -23.44 8.43
CA ASN A 360 18.29 -22.09 8.90
C ASN A 360 17.05 -21.24 9.26
N ASN A 361 15.84 -21.66 8.86
CA ASN A 361 14.59 -20.95 9.07
C ASN A 361 13.58 -21.84 9.82
N LYS A 362 12.71 -21.27 10.66
CA LYS A 362 11.63 -21.99 11.38
C LYS A 362 10.47 -22.38 10.44
N TYR A 363 10.32 -21.68 9.30
CA TYR A 363 9.11 -21.72 8.46
C TYR A 363 9.36 -21.90 6.96
N ARG A 364 8.41 -22.55 6.27
CA ARG A 364 8.13 -22.32 4.83
C ARG A 364 7.10 -21.20 4.76
N ILE A 365 7.27 -20.23 3.84
CA ILE A 365 6.40 -19.06 3.78
C ILE A 365 5.98 -18.80 2.33
N PHE A 366 4.70 -19.03 2.03
CA PHE A 366 4.17 -19.05 0.66
C PHE A 366 4.04 -17.66 0.03
N LYS A 367 3.69 -16.63 0.82
CA LYS A 367 3.48 -15.24 0.38
C LYS A 367 4.59 -14.30 0.86
N SER A 368 4.82 -13.20 0.14
CA SER A 368 5.65 -12.09 0.65
C SER A 368 5.02 -11.51 1.92
N ARG A 369 5.75 -10.70 2.70
CA ARG A 369 5.16 -9.94 3.81
C ARG A 369 4.29 -8.76 3.33
N TYR A 370 4.31 -8.47 2.03
CA TYR A 370 3.32 -7.66 1.32
C TYR A 370 2.56 -8.56 0.34
N ASP A 371 1.30 -8.90 0.64
CA ASP A 371 0.47 -9.78 -0.22
C ASP A 371 -1.03 -9.69 0.14
N SER A 372 -1.88 -10.33 -0.64
CA SER A 372 -3.26 -10.69 -0.27
C SER A 372 -3.40 -11.24 1.15
N ILE A 373 -4.57 -11.05 1.79
CA ILE A 373 -4.82 -11.60 3.14
C ILE A 373 -4.63 -13.12 3.20
N ASP A 374 -4.26 -13.62 4.37
CA ASP A 374 -3.99 -15.05 4.59
C ASP A 374 -5.07 -15.76 5.42
N SER A 375 -5.95 -15.01 6.09
CA SER A 375 -7.02 -15.58 6.94
C SER A 375 -8.21 -14.63 7.06
N TYR A 376 -9.42 -15.18 6.98
CA TYR A 376 -10.62 -14.55 7.48
C TYR A 376 -10.70 -14.63 9.00
N LEU A 377 -11.22 -13.56 9.61
CA LEU A 377 -11.22 -13.31 11.04
C LEU A 377 -12.57 -13.56 11.71
N SER A 378 -13.68 -13.47 10.99
CA SER A 378 -15.02 -13.65 11.56
C SER A 378 -15.47 -15.12 11.52
N PRO A 379 -16.36 -15.56 12.44
CA PRO A 379 -16.88 -16.93 12.43
C PRO A 379 -17.56 -17.35 11.11
N CYS A 380 -18.12 -16.42 10.32
CA CYS A 380 -18.69 -16.75 9.02
C CYS A 380 -17.63 -16.93 7.92
N GLY A 381 -16.41 -16.46 8.15
CA GLY A 381 -15.24 -16.65 7.29
C GLY A 381 -14.55 -18.00 7.45
N GLU A 382 -14.69 -18.68 8.60
CA GLU A 382 -13.91 -19.90 8.93
C GLU A 382 -13.99 -20.98 7.85
N LYS A 383 -15.17 -21.27 7.30
CA LYS A 383 -15.35 -22.30 6.25
C LYS A 383 -14.72 -21.95 4.89
N TYR A 384 -14.17 -20.75 4.74
CA TYR A 384 -13.50 -20.25 3.54
C TYR A 384 -11.99 -20.06 3.72
N ASN A 385 -11.45 -20.33 4.92
CA ASN A 385 -10.01 -20.42 5.16
C ASN A 385 -9.49 -21.76 4.61
N ASP A 386 -9.39 -21.85 3.29
CA ASP A 386 -9.04 -23.07 2.55
C ASP A 386 -7.58 -23.15 2.08
N ILE A 387 -6.76 -22.18 2.47
CA ILE A 387 -5.31 -22.12 2.18
C ILE A 387 -4.47 -22.56 3.39
N ASP A 388 -3.25 -23.03 3.10
CA ASP A 388 -2.29 -23.53 4.09
C ASP A 388 -1.66 -22.35 4.87
N LEU A 389 -2.12 -22.11 6.10
CA LEU A 389 -1.71 -20.98 6.92
C LEU A 389 -0.54 -21.36 7.84
N THR A 390 0.68 -20.98 7.48
CA THR A 390 1.85 -21.08 8.39
C THR A 390 1.67 -20.17 9.60
N ILE A 391 1.74 -20.71 10.81
CA ILE A 391 1.65 -19.95 12.08
C ILE A 391 2.81 -20.26 13.03
N ASP A 392 3.11 -19.37 13.96
CA ASP A 392 3.89 -19.71 15.14
C ASP A 392 3.00 -20.42 16.18
N GLU A 393 3.15 -21.73 16.31
CA GLU A 393 2.37 -22.58 17.21
C GLU A 393 2.53 -22.22 18.70
N ASP A 394 3.70 -21.72 19.10
CA ASP A 394 3.98 -21.33 20.48
C ASP A 394 3.18 -20.06 20.83
N ILE A 395 3.20 -19.08 19.93
CA ILE A 395 2.40 -17.85 20.01
C ILE A 395 0.91 -18.18 19.92
N TYR A 396 0.50 -19.06 19.01
CA TYR A 396 -0.90 -19.47 18.86
C TYR A 396 -1.44 -20.10 20.16
N ALA A 397 -0.70 -21.03 20.76
CA ALA A 397 -1.06 -21.62 22.05
C ALA A 397 -1.12 -20.58 23.18
N GLN A 398 -0.20 -19.61 23.21
CA GLN A 398 -0.21 -18.51 24.18
C GLN A 398 -1.47 -17.63 24.04
N LEU A 399 -1.85 -17.28 22.82
CA LEU A 399 -3.03 -16.45 22.53
C LEU A 399 -4.34 -17.17 22.91
N LEU A 400 -4.46 -18.46 22.58
CA LEU A 400 -5.58 -19.31 23.03
C LEU A 400 -5.65 -19.40 24.56
N GLY A 401 -4.52 -19.63 25.22
CA GLY A 401 -4.42 -19.71 26.68
C GLY A 401 -4.80 -18.39 27.39
N ALA A 402 -4.61 -17.26 26.72
CA ALA A 402 -5.04 -15.94 27.17
C ALA A 402 -6.52 -15.61 26.86
N GLY A 403 -7.27 -16.56 26.28
CA GLY A 403 -8.69 -16.41 25.98
C GLY A 403 -9.02 -15.69 24.67
N ILE A 404 -8.07 -15.60 23.73
CA ILE A 404 -8.35 -15.15 22.37
C ILE A 404 -8.89 -16.33 21.56
N ASP A 405 -9.92 -16.08 20.74
CA ASP A 405 -10.52 -17.13 19.92
C ASP A 405 -9.60 -17.60 18.78
N LYS A 406 -9.87 -18.81 18.29
CA LYS A 406 -9.11 -19.50 17.25
C LYS A 406 -8.73 -18.60 16.06
N LEU A 407 -9.68 -17.90 15.45
CA LEU A 407 -9.44 -17.21 14.17
C LEU A 407 -8.53 -15.99 14.36
N LEU A 408 -8.79 -15.20 15.41
CA LEU A 408 -7.93 -14.06 15.74
C LEU A 408 -6.54 -14.52 16.24
N ALA A 409 -6.47 -15.60 17.01
CA ALA A 409 -5.21 -16.19 17.44
C ALA A 409 -4.37 -16.70 16.25
N GLN A 410 -4.99 -17.40 15.28
CA GLN A 410 -4.33 -17.85 14.05
C GLN A 410 -3.80 -16.67 13.22
N HIS A 411 -4.59 -15.60 13.05
CA HIS A 411 -4.17 -14.40 12.32
C HIS A 411 -2.94 -13.74 12.95
N ILE A 412 -2.96 -13.48 14.26
CA ILE A 412 -1.83 -12.84 14.95
C ILE A 412 -0.60 -13.75 14.95
N ALA A 413 -0.77 -15.07 15.17
CA ALA A 413 0.33 -16.04 15.09
C ALA A 413 0.92 -16.15 13.68
N HIS A 414 0.14 -15.92 12.63
CA HIS A 414 0.64 -15.82 11.25
C HIS A 414 1.51 -14.57 11.05
N LEU A 415 1.05 -13.38 11.46
CA LEU A 415 1.81 -12.14 11.30
C LEU A 415 3.18 -12.19 11.99
N PHE A 416 3.28 -12.96 13.09
CA PHE A 416 4.47 -13.13 13.90
C PHE A 416 5.42 -14.24 13.43
N ILE A 417 5.15 -14.95 12.33
CA ILE A 417 6.17 -15.81 11.67
C ILE A 417 7.30 -15.00 11.04
N ARG A 418 7.08 -13.69 10.84
CA ARG A 418 8.06 -12.76 10.28
C ARG A 418 9.06 -12.31 11.34
N ASP A 419 10.24 -11.90 10.87
CA ASP A 419 11.17 -11.15 11.71
C ASP A 419 10.85 -9.64 11.67
N PRO A 420 11.14 -8.90 12.76
CA PRO A 420 11.24 -7.45 12.68
C PRO A 420 12.39 -7.08 11.75
N ILE A 421 12.15 -6.15 10.82
CA ILE A 421 13.13 -5.70 9.81
C ILE A 421 13.55 -4.24 9.98
N SER A 422 12.91 -3.49 10.87
CA SER A 422 13.32 -2.13 11.25
C SER A 422 13.06 -1.91 12.74
N ALA A 423 14.09 -2.12 13.57
CA ALA A 423 14.08 -1.82 14.99
C ALA A 423 15.02 -0.64 15.32
N PHE A 424 14.77 0.02 16.46
CA PHE A 424 15.58 1.13 16.96
C PHE A 424 16.07 0.79 18.37
N GLU A 425 17.31 1.14 18.69
CA GLU A 425 17.95 0.81 19.97
C GLU A 425 17.15 1.37 21.17
N GLU A 426 16.71 2.62 21.07
CA GLU A 426 15.94 3.34 22.09
C GLU A 426 14.52 2.80 22.28
N ARG A 427 14.08 1.90 21.40
CA ARG A 427 12.76 1.23 21.42
C ARG A 427 12.85 -0.25 21.75
N LEU A 428 14.00 -0.77 22.21
CA LEU A 428 14.14 -2.17 22.62
C LEU A 428 13.44 -2.49 23.96
N ASN A 429 13.45 -1.55 24.90
CA ASN A 429 12.84 -1.72 26.23
C ASN A 429 11.72 -0.67 26.39
N LEU A 430 10.48 -1.14 26.51
CA LEU A 430 9.26 -0.32 26.52
C LEU A 430 8.33 -0.77 27.65
N ASP A 431 7.30 0.03 27.93
CA ASP A 431 6.24 -0.33 28.87
C ASP A 431 5.13 -1.08 28.13
N ASP A 432 5.13 -2.41 28.21
CA ASP A 432 4.14 -3.25 27.52
C ASP A 432 2.67 -2.95 27.90
N GLU A 433 2.40 -2.25 29.00
CA GLU A 433 1.03 -1.84 29.34
C GLU A 433 0.58 -0.59 28.56
N ASN A 434 1.50 0.29 28.15
CA ASN A 434 1.20 1.63 27.65
C ASN A 434 1.75 1.92 26.24
N ASP A 435 2.77 1.19 25.81
CA ASP A 435 3.34 1.24 24.46
C ASP A 435 2.76 0.11 23.58
N SER A 436 2.96 0.22 22.26
CA SER A 436 2.55 -0.80 21.29
C SER A 436 3.57 -1.04 20.18
N ASP A 437 4.77 -0.47 20.30
CA ASP A 437 5.74 -0.39 19.21
C ASP A 437 6.29 -1.75 18.79
N HIS A 438 6.39 -2.74 19.70
CA HIS A 438 6.86 -4.08 19.33
C HIS A 438 5.78 -4.84 18.56
N PHE A 439 4.51 -4.69 18.96
CA PHE A 439 3.39 -5.18 18.16
C PHE A 439 3.35 -4.50 16.78
N GLU A 440 3.40 -3.17 16.75
CA GLU A 440 3.40 -2.38 15.52
C GLU A 440 4.65 -2.60 14.67
N ASN A 441 5.77 -3.09 15.21
CA ASN A 441 6.94 -3.46 14.40
C ASN A 441 6.59 -4.57 13.40
N LEU A 442 5.91 -5.62 13.87
CA LEU A 442 5.48 -6.75 13.05
C LEU A 442 4.19 -6.41 12.27
N GLN A 443 3.21 -5.79 12.93
CA GLN A 443 1.92 -5.42 12.32
C GLN A 443 2.05 -4.37 11.20
N SER A 444 2.86 -3.32 11.38
CA SER A 444 3.04 -2.29 10.35
C SER A 444 3.88 -2.76 9.16
N THR A 445 4.66 -3.84 9.32
CA THR A 445 5.50 -4.46 8.28
C THR A 445 4.96 -5.78 7.73
N ASN A 446 3.72 -6.15 8.09
CA ASN A 446 2.88 -7.02 7.28
C ASN A 446 1.89 -6.12 6.52
N TRP A 447 2.02 -6.05 5.20
CA TRP A 447 1.29 -5.12 4.33
C TRP A 447 0.27 -5.87 3.48
N GLN A 448 -0.88 -6.19 4.08
CA GLN A 448 -1.92 -6.94 3.40
C GLN A 448 -2.87 -6.06 2.56
N THR A 449 -3.74 -6.67 1.73
CA THR A 449 -4.82 -5.95 1.02
C THR A 449 -5.86 -5.35 1.97
N MET A 450 -6.13 -6.04 3.08
CA MET A 450 -6.85 -5.52 4.24
C MET A 450 -5.93 -5.55 5.46
N ARG A 451 -5.98 -4.54 6.31
CA ARG A 451 -5.33 -4.58 7.64
C ARG A 451 -6.37 -4.41 8.75
N PHE A 452 -6.40 -5.37 9.67
CA PHE A 452 -7.16 -5.29 10.92
C PHE A 452 -6.31 -4.57 11.96
N LYS A 453 -6.78 -3.43 12.48
CA LYS A 453 -5.97 -2.50 13.29
C LYS A 453 -6.55 -2.39 14.71
N PRO A 454 -5.84 -2.88 15.74
CA PRO A 454 -6.20 -2.62 17.12
C PRO A 454 -6.27 -1.12 17.47
N PRO A 455 -6.97 -0.76 18.55
CA PRO A 455 -6.88 0.56 19.16
C PRO A 455 -5.44 0.89 19.56
N PRO A 456 -4.92 2.09 19.25
CA PRO A 456 -3.71 2.60 19.89
C PRO A 456 -3.92 2.70 21.41
N PRO A 457 -2.93 2.35 22.24
CA PRO A 457 -3.00 2.54 23.69
C PRO A 457 -3.41 3.97 24.05
N ASN A 458 -4.15 4.11 25.16
CA ASN A 458 -4.47 5.41 25.77
C ASN A 458 -5.18 6.42 24.82
N SER A 459 -5.95 5.95 23.84
CA SER A 459 -6.67 6.78 22.85
C SER A 459 -8.19 6.56 22.81
N ASP A 460 -8.94 7.52 22.24
CA ASP A 460 -10.38 7.39 21.97
C ASP A 460 -10.68 6.59 20.69
N ILE A 461 -9.66 6.11 19.98
CA ILE A 461 -9.80 5.40 18.70
C ILE A 461 -10.23 3.95 18.95
N GLY A 462 -11.21 3.48 18.17
CA GLY A 462 -11.77 2.12 18.25
C GLY A 462 -11.03 1.10 17.38
N TRP A 463 -11.61 -0.09 17.27
CA TRP A 463 -11.17 -1.14 16.35
C TRP A 463 -11.38 -0.66 14.91
N ARG A 464 -10.36 -0.84 14.06
CA ARG A 464 -10.36 -0.33 12.68
C ARG A 464 -10.04 -1.40 11.65
N VAL A 465 -10.49 -1.16 10.43
CA VAL A 465 -10.04 -1.88 9.23
C VAL A 465 -9.56 -0.88 8.19
N GLU A 466 -8.56 -1.27 7.41
CA GLU A 466 -7.91 -0.43 6.41
C GLU A 466 -7.91 -1.16 5.06
N PHE A 467 -8.53 -0.54 4.06
CA PHE A 467 -8.65 -1.03 2.67
C PHE A 467 -7.51 -0.43 1.84
N ARG A 468 -6.61 -1.29 1.35
CA ARG A 468 -5.29 -0.92 0.83
C ARG A 468 -4.98 -1.19 -0.67
N PRO A 469 -5.82 -1.89 -1.47
CA PRO A 469 -5.39 -2.34 -2.80
C PRO A 469 -5.51 -1.25 -3.89
N MET A 470 -6.24 -0.16 -3.65
CA MET A 470 -6.55 0.82 -4.70
C MET A 470 -5.28 1.54 -5.18
N GLU A 471 -5.19 1.71 -6.48
CA GLU A 471 -4.18 2.56 -7.11
C GLU A 471 -4.59 4.03 -6.93
N VAL A 472 -3.63 4.95 -6.84
CA VAL A 472 -3.94 6.39 -6.77
C VAL A 472 -4.26 6.93 -8.17
N GLN A 473 -5.28 7.78 -8.25
CA GLN A 473 -5.80 8.34 -9.51
C GLN A 473 -5.27 9.76 -9.74
N LEU A 474 -5.30 10.24 -10.99
CA LEU A 474 -4.73 11.55 -11.35
C LEU A 474 -5.45 12.73 -10.70
N THR A 475 -6.79 12.68 -10.59
CA THR A 475 -7.58 13.79 -10.06
C THR A 475 -8.06 13.55 -8.63
N ASP A 476 -8.24 14.65 -7.87
CA ASP A 476 -8.88 14.61 -6.55
C ASP A 476 -10.33 14.07 -6.64
N PHE A 477 -11.01 14.26 -7.78
CA PHE A 477 -12.35 13.74 -8.06
C PHE A 477 -12.37 12.21 -8.12
N GLU A 478 -11.50 11.60 -8.93
CA GLU A 478 -11.45 10.14 -9.09
C GLU A 478 -11.07 9.44 -7.78
N ASN A 479 -10.08 9.98 -7.06
CA ASN A 479 -9.71 9.49 -5.73
C ASN A 479 -10.90 9.59 -4.76
N ALA A 480 -11.57 10.74 -4.68
CA ALA A 480 -12.74 10.91 -3.83
C ALA A 480 -13.88 9.96 -4.24
N ALA A 481 -14.10 9.71 -5.53
CA ALA A 481 -15.11 8.78 -6.02
C ALA A 481 -14.85 7.33 -5.55
N TYR A 482 -13.61 6.85 -5.65
CA TYR A 482 -13.24 5.53 -5.12
C TYR A 482 -13.36 5.44 -3.59
N VAL A 483 -12.92 6.46 -2.86
CA VAL A 483 -13.11 6.53 -1.40
C VAL A 483 -14.59 6.45 -1.04
N VAL A 484 -15.43 7.33 -1.63
CA VAL A 484 -16.88 7.37 -1.39
C VAL A 484 -17.54 6.04 -1.75
N PHE A 485 -17.15 5.40 -2.85
CA PHE A 485 -17.64 4.09 -3.26
C PHE A 485 -17.37 3.02 -2.19
N VAL A 486 -16.12 2.87 -1.73
CA VAL A 486 -15.78 1.86 -0.71
C VAL A 486 -16.50 2.17 0.61
N VAL A 487 -16.60 3.43 1.03
CA VAL A 487 -17.33 3.82 2.24
C VAL A 487 -18.84 3.52 2.13
N LEU A 488 -19.47 3.78 0.98
CA LEU A 488 -20.87 3.41 0.76
C LEU A 488 -21.06 1.89 0.75
N LEU A 489 -20.12 1.14 0.15
CA LEU A 489 -20.10 -0.31 0.17
C LEU A 489 -20.05 -0.87 1.61
N THR A 490 -19.21 -0.33 2.50
CA THR A 490 -19.19 -0.77 3.92
C THR A 490 -20.55 -0.56 4.59
N ARG A 491 -21.20 0.59 4.35
CA ARG A 491 -22.52 0.90 4.91
C ARG A 491 -23.59 -0.05 4.42
N VAL A 492 -23.55 -0.42 3.13
CA VAL A 492 -24.50 -1.36 2.52
C VAL A 492 -24.27 -2.78 3.05
N ILE A 493 -23.01 -3.24 3.14
CA ILE A 493 -22.63 -4.53 3.76
C ILE A 493 -23.23 -4.66 5.17
N LEU A 494 -23.01 -3.64 6.02
CA LEU A 494 -23.44 -3.67 7.41
C LEU A 494 -24.97 -3.52 7.57
N SER A 495 -25.59 -2.60 6.81
CA SER A 495 -27.02 -2.30 6.92
C SER A 495 -27.91 -3.47 6.46
N TYR A 496 -27.53 -4.14 5.37
CA TYR A 496 -28.29 -5.26 4.80
C TYR A 496 -27.73 -6.65 5.19
N LYS A 497 -26.64 -6.69 5.96
CA LYS A 497 -25.93 -7.93 6.36
C LYS A 497 -25.62 -8.82 5.15
N LEU A 498 -25.07 -8.21 4.10
CA LEU A 498 -24.73 -8.92 2.86
C LEU A 498 -23.60 -9.93 3.10
N ASP A 499 -23.60 -11.00 2.30
CA ASP A 499 -22.45 -11.90 2.16
C ASP A 499 -21.77 -11.67 0.83
N PHE A 500 -20.45 -11.67 0.85
CA PHE A 500 -19.58 -11.67 -0.33
C PHE A 500 -18.50 -12.77 -0.26
N LEU A 501 -18.34 -13.40 0.90
CA LEU A 501 -17.30 -14.39 1.19
C LEU A 501 -17.24 -15.52 0.16
N ILE A 502 -16.03 -15.88 -0.23
CA ILE A 502 -15.66 -17.00 -1.10
C ILE A 502 -14.38 -17.62 -0.53
N PRO A 503 -13.97 -18.85 -0.91
CA PRO A 503 -12.70 -19.42 -0.45
C PRO A 503 -11.51 -18.50 -0.71
N LEU A 504 -10.57 -18.40 0.24
CA LEU A 504 -9.38 -17.55 0.10
C LEU A 504 -8.53 -17.92 -1.11
N SER A 505 -8.46 -19.20 -1.48
CA SER A 505 -7.81 -19.64 -2.72
C SER A 505 -8.36 -18.93 -3.96
N LYS A 506 -9.65 -18.57 -3.97
CA LYS A 506 -10.32 -17.82 -5.04
C LYS A 506 -10.15 -16.31 -4.92
N VAL A 507 -9.95 -15.77 -3.71
CA VAL A 507 -9.49 -14.38 -3.54
C VAL A 507 -8.07 -14.22 -4.08
N ASP A 508 -7.17 -15.17 -3.80
CA ASP A 508 -5.80 -15.21 -4.32
C ASP A 508 -5.76 -15.36 -5.85
N GLU A 509 -6.64 -16.19 -6.42
CA GLU A 509 -6.80 -16.31 -7.88
C GLU A 509 -7.28 -14.99 -8.49
N ASN A 510 -8.30 -14.35 -7.89
CA ASN A 510 -8.77 -13.02 -8.29
C ASN A 510 -7.67 -11.94 -8.21
N MET A 511 -6.82 -11.96 -7.18
CA MET A 511 -5.70 -11.02 -7.04
C MET A 511 -4.64 -11.19 -8.14
N LYS A 512 -4.49 -12.39 -8.70
CA LYS A 512 -3.64 -12.64 -9.88
C LYS A 512 -4.31 -12.19 -11.18
N VAL A 513 -5.63 -12.36 -11.30
CA VAL A 513 -6.39 -11.87 -12.47
C VAL A 513 -6.40 -10.34 -12.53
N ALA A 514 -6.63 -9.66 -11.40
CA ALA A 514 -6.75 -8.20 -11.31
C ALA A 514 -5.50 -7.42 -11.74
N GLN A 515 -4.32 -8.05 -11.74
CA GLN A 515 -3.09 -7.41 -12.16
C GLN A 515 -2.88 -7.42 -13.69
N LYS A 516 -3.52 -8.35 -14.41
CA LYS A 516 -3.32 -8.51 -15.86
C LYS A 516 -3.76 -7.26 -16.61
N ARG A 517 -3.08 -6.95 -17.71
CA ARG A 517 -3.53 -5.90 -18.63
C ARG A 517 -4.97 -6.12 -19.07
N ASN A 518 -5.75 -5.04 -19.14
CA ASN A 518 -7.19 -5.02 -19.45
C ASN A 518 -8.09 -5.82 -18.48
N ALA A 519 -7.63 -6.22 -17.28
CA ALA A 519 -8.43 -7.02 -16.34
C ALA A 519 -9.78 -6.39 -15.96
N VAL A 520 -9.91 -5.05 -16.01
CA VAL A 520 -11.18 -4.35 -15.78
C VAL A 520 -12.24 -4.60 -16.87
N GLN A 521 -11.81 -4.85 -18.12
CA GLN A 521 -12.71 -5.09 -19.26
C GLN A 521 -12.89 -6.59 -19.56
N GLU A 522 -11.78 -7.34 -19.50
CA GLU A 522 -11.69 -8.72 -19.98
C GLU A 522 -11.57 -9.75 -18.84
N GLY A 523 -11.23 -9.30 -17.63
CA GLY A 523 -10.99 -10.16 -16.48
C GLY A 523 -12.27 -10.80 -15.93
N MET A 524 -12.16 -12.09 -15.60
CA MET A 524 -13.22 -12.88 -14.97
C MET A 524 -12.82 -13.24 -13.55
N PHE A 525 -13.68 -12.89 -12.59
CA PHE A 525 -13.41 -12.97 -11.15
C PHE A 525 -14.44 -13.86 -10.46
N TYR A 526 -14.00 -14.72 -9.54
CA TYR A 526 -14.89 -15.47 -8.68
C TYR A 526 -15.65 -14.50 -7.79
N PHE A 527 -16.97 -14.54 -7.90
CA PHE A 527 -17.87 -13.70 -7.12
C PHE A 527 -19.10 -14.51 -6.70
N ARG A 528 -19.67 -14.13 -5.55
CA ARG A 528 -20.82 -14.81 -4.96
C ARG A 528 -22.09 -14.61 -5.79
N LYS A 529 -22.87 -15.68 -5.98
CA LYS A 529 -24.12 -15.67 -6.78
C LYS A 529 -25.30 -15.05 -6.03
N ASP A 530 -25.43 -15.33 -4.74
CA ASP A 530 -26.51 -14.83 -3.87
C ASP A 530 -25.88 -14.16 -2.64
N ILE A 531 -25.99 -12.83 -2.60
CA ILE A 531 -25.35 -11.97 -1.59
C ILE A 531 -26.27 -11.67 -0.39
N PHE A 532 -27.52 -12.18 -0.39
CA PHE A 532 -28.49 -11.87 0.66
C PHE A 532 -28.55 -12.98 1.73
N LYS A 533 -28.45 -12.59 3.01
CA LYS A 533 -28.64 -13.50 4.15
C LYS A 533 -30.10 -13.51 4.64
N GLY A 534 -30.54 -14.65 5.19
CA GLY A 534 -31.73 -14.78 6.03
C GLY A 534 -33.02 -14.16 5.49
N GLU A 535 -33.54 -13.13 6.17
CA GLU A 535 -34.79 -12.46 5.80
C GLU A 535 -34.70 -11.64 4.52
N TRP A 536 -33.54 -11.06 4.23
CA TRP A 536 -33.31 -10.39 2.96
C TRP A 536 -33.28 -11.39 1.80
N ARG A 537 -32.79 -12.61 2.02
CA ARG A 537 -32.94 -13.71 1.05
C ARG A 537 -34.41 -14.07 0.81
N ARG A 538 -35.24 -14.08 1.86
CA ARG A 538 -36.71 -14.30 1.73
C ARG A 538 -37.43 -13.13 1.02
N ARG A 539 -36.92 -11.90 1.12
CA ARG A 539 -37.58 -10.67 0.62
C ARG A 539 -37.11 -10.22 -0.77
N PHE A 540 -35.82 -10.36 -1.06
CA PHE A 540 -35.15 -9.87 -2.26
C PHE A 540 -34.29 -10.94 -2.96
N GLY A 541 -34.14 -12.12 -2.37
CA GLY A 541 -33.40 -13.22 -2.99
C GLY A 541 -34.10 -13.75 -4.26
N PRO A 542 -33.36 -14.45 -5.13
CA PRO A 542 -33.90 -14.92 -6.42
C PRO A 542 -35.06 -15.91 -6.24
N ARG A 543 -36.23 -15.60 -6.82
CA ARG A 543 -37.49 -16.36 -6.59
C ARG A 543 -37.62 -17.66 -7.41
N TRP A 544 -36.52 -18.22 -7.91
CA TRP A 544 -36.53 -19.29 -8.93
C TRP A 544 -36.44 -20.73 -8.41
N ALA A 545 -36.38 -20.94 -7.08
CA ALA A 545 -36.48 -22.30 -6.54
C ALA A 545 -37.87 -22.89 -6.86
N PRO A 546 -37.98 -24.02 -7.59
CA PRO A 546 -39.25 -24.70 -7.76
C PRO A 546 -39.74 -25.14 -6.38
N ALA A 547 -41.02 -24.90 -6.08
CA ALA A 547 -41.59 -25.30 -4.81
C ALA A 547 -41.52 -26.83 -4.68
N ALA A 548 -40.74 -27.32 -3.71
CA ALA A 548 -40.75 -28.73 -3.35
C ALA A 548 -42.20 -29.14 -3.03
N PRO A 549 -42.75 -30.23 -3.62
CA PRO A 549 -44.11 -30.65 -3.34
C PRO A 549 -44.25 -30.98 -1.86
N ARG A 550 -45.02 -30.16 -1.15
CA ARG A 550 -45.60 -30.58 0.13
C ARG A 550 -46.80 -31.49 -0.17
N ASP A 551 -47.08 -32.37 0.78
CA ASP A 551 -48.22 -33.29 0.82
C ASP A 551 -48.11 -34.57 -0.03
N LYS A 552 -47.42 -35.57 0.53
CA LYS A 552 -47.94 -36.95 0.56
C LYS A 552 -47.81 -37.51 1.99
N PRO A 553 -48.84 -38.16 2.55
CA PRO A 553 -48.77 -38.75 3.88
C PRO A 553 -47.86 -39.99 3.90
N ALA A 554 -47.33 -40.32 5.07
CA ALA A 554 -46.45 -41.47 5.25
C ALA A 554 -47.17 -42.77 4.90
N PHE A 555 -46.64 -43.52 3.93
CA PHE A 555 -47.02 -44.89 3.66
C PHE A 555 -45.84 -45.81 3.98
N LEU A 556 -46.08 -46.78 4.85
CA LEU A 556 -45.09 -47.80 5.23
C LEU A 556 -44.83 -48.72 4.03
N LEU A 557 -43.55 -49.01 3.76
CA LEU A 557 -43.14 -50.08 2.85
C LEU A 557 -42.34 -51.14 3.63
N PRO A 558 -42.70 -52.44 3.55
CA PRO A 558 -41.83 -53.53 3.96
C PRO A 558 -40.73 -53.79 2.90
N PRO A 559 -39.66 -54.54 3.24
CA PRO A 559 -38.43 -54.56 2.44
C PRO A 559 -38.47 -55.53 1.26
N GLY A 560 -37.84 -55.13 0.15
CA GLY A 560 -37.34 -56.01 -0.90
C GLY A 560 -37.84 -55.72 -2.32
N CYS A 561 -36.96 -55.20 -3.18
CA CYS A 561 -36.76 -55.54 -4.61
C CYS A 561 -35.91 -54.46 -5.34
N ASN A 562 -34.76 -54.85 -5.89
CA ASN A 562 -34.17 -54.23 -7.10
C ASN A 562 -34.64 -55.07 -8.31
N PRO A 563 -34.94 -54.50 -9.50
CA PRO A 563 -33.92 -54.25 -10.56
C PRO A 563 -34.04 -52.82 -11.17
N VAL A 564 -33.01 -52.13 -11.69
CA VAL A 564 -32.11 -52.35 -12.87
C VAL A 564 -32.73 -51.92 -14.23
N LEU A 565 -31.95 -51.17 -15.03
CA LEU A 565 -32.18 -50.61 -16.40
C LEU A 565 -33.11 -49.37 -16.48
N ASP A 566 -32.93 -48.41 -17.39
CA ASP A 566 -32.05 -48.35 -18.58
C ASP A 566 -31.57 -46.92 -18.95
N ALA A 567 -30.63 -46.79 -19.89
CA ALA A 567 -30.02 -45.52 -20.31
C ALA A 567 -30.20 -45.19 -21.82
N ALA A 568 -30.45 -43.91 -22.14
CA ALA A 568 -30.23 -43.28 -23.45
C ALA A 568 -30.28 -41.73 -23.26
N ALA A 569 -29.20 -40.98 -23.48
CA ALA A 569 -28.76 -40.39 -24.76
C ALA A 569 -29.69 -39.25 -25.28
N SER A 570 -29.21 -38.12 -25.82
CA SER A 570 -27.87 -37.52 -25.88
C SER A 570 -27.97 -36.14 -26.55
N ALA A 571 -27.29 -35.10 -26.06
CA ALA A 571 -26.92 -33.92 -26.84
C ALA A 571 -25.75 -33.19 -26.17
N GLN A 572 -24.57 -33.26 -26.79
CA GLN A 572 -23.35 -32.65 -26.29
C GLN A 572 -23.26 -31.17 -26.68
N ASN A 573 -22.83 -30.32 -25.77
CA ASN A 573 -21.98 -29.17 -26.08
C ASN A 573 -21.03 -28.98 -24.90
N GLY A 574 -19.75 -29.26 -25.14
CA GLY A 574 -18.75 -29.34 -24.08
C GLY A 574 -18.36 -27.97 -23.55
N VAL A 575 -18.70 -27.71 -22.29
CA VAL A 575 -17.88 -26.93 -21.38
C VAL A 575 -17.59 -27.85 -20.20
N GLU A 576 -16.32 -28.15 -19.95
CA GLU A 576 -15.93 -28.90 -18.76
C GLU A 576 -16.27 -28.04 -17.53
N SER A 577 -17.37 -28.37 -16.87
CA SER A 577 -17.75 -27.73 -15.62
C SER A 577 -16.88 -28.27 -14.50
N ASP A 578 -15.76 -27.59 -14.22
CA ASP A 578 -15.14 -27.64 -12.90
C ASP A 578 -16.24 -27.51 -11.85
N GLY A 579 -16.28 -28.46 -10.89
CA GLY A 579 -17.44 -28.76 -10.07
C GLY A 579 -18.16 -27.52 -9.55
N ALA A 580 -19.32 -27.22 -10.15
CA ALA A 580 -19.99 -25.94 -10.00
C ALA A 580 -20.50 -25.74 -8.56
N ASN A 581 -19.67 -25.19 -7.68
CA ASN A 581 -20.10 -24.84 -6.33
C ASN A 581 -21.28 -23.87 -6.42
N GLU A 582 -22.40 -24.21 -5.77
CA GLU A 582 -23.68 -23.49 -5.93
C GLU A 582 -23.59 -22.03 -5.46
N GLU A 583 -22.59 -21.69 -4.65
CA GLU A 583 -22.47 -20.43 -3.92
C GLU A 583 -21.79 -19.28 -4.71
N TYR A 584 -20.86 -19.57 -5.64
CA TYR A 584 -20.09 -18.56 -6.40
C TYR A 584 -19.82 -18.96 -7.86
N THR A 585 -19.42 -18.01 -8.70
CA THR A 585 -19.10 -18.19 -10.13
C THR A 585 -18.12 -17.13 -10.61
N LEU A 586 -17.42 -17.39 -11.72
CA LEU A 586 -16.75 -16.34 -12.48
C LEU A 586 -17.77 -15.31 -13.00
N MET A 587 -17.44 -14.02 -12.89
CA MET A 587 -18.17 -12.86 -13.41
C MET A 587 -17.16 -11.79 -13.87
N SER A 588 -17.50 -11.01 -14.91
CA SER A 588 -16.71 -9.81 -15.26
C SER A 588 -16.97 -8.66 -14.28
N ILE A 589 -16.08 -7.68 -14.22
CA ILE A 589 -16.25 -6.48 -13.39
C ILE A 589 -17.59 -5.78 -13.68
N ASP A 590 -17.96 -5.62 -14.95
CA ASP A 590 -19.26 -5.05 -15.35
C ASP A 590 -20.44 -5.83 -14.73
N ASN A 591 -20.42 -7.17 -14.78
CA ASN A 591 -21.47 -7.99 -14.17
C ASN A 591 -21.49 -7.92 -12.64
N ILE A 592 -20.35 -7.63 -11.99
CA ILE A 592 -20.24 -7.48 -10.53
C ILE A 592 -20.77 -6.11 -10.09
N ILE A 593 -20.45 -5.05 -10.82
CA ILE A 593 -20.77 -3.66 -10.46
C ILE A 593 -22.17 -3.24 -10.92
N ASN A 594 -22.53 -3.55 -12.17
CA ASN A 594 -23.82 -3.17 -12.77
C ASN A 594 -24.87 -4.30 -12.68
N GLY A 595 -24.45 -5.51 -12.33
CA GLY A 595 -25.28 -6.71 -12.35
C GLY A 595 -25.48 -7.27 -13.77
N LYS A 596 -25.85 -8.55 -13.85
CA LYS A 596 -26.16 -9.19 -15.14
C LYS A 596 -27.31 -8.46 -15.85
N VAL A 597 -27.05 -7.99 -17.07
CA VAL A 597 -28.07 -7.56 -18.03
C VAL A 597 -29.11 -8.67 -18.18
N GLY A 598 -30.32 -8.42 -17.66
CA GLY A 598 -31.45 -9.36 -17.69
C GLY A 598 -31.67 -10.21 -16.42
N ALA A 599 -30.74 -10.29 -15.47
CA ALA A 599 -30.94 -11.07 -14.23
C ALA A 599 -31.43 -10.24 -13.03
N LEU A 600 -31.15 -8.93 -13.00
CA LEU A 600 -31.76 -8.00 -12.03
C LEU A 600 -33.14 -7.51 -12.52
N ARG A 601 -34.11 -8.43 -12.64
CA ARG A 601 -35.52 -8.06 -12.40
C ARG A 601 -35.76 -7.95 -10.90
N CYS A 602 -35.09 -6.99 -10.27
CA CYS A 602 -35.63 -6.44 -9.04
C CYS A 602 -37.01 -5.85 -9.37
N SER A 603 -37.98 -6.10 -8.50
CA SER A 603 -39.43 -5.90 -8.68
C SER A 603 -39.87 -4.66 -9.48
N GLN A 604 -41.04 -4.77 -10.12
CA GLN A 604 -41.81 -3.64 -10.68
C GLN A 604 -41.76 -2.40 -9.76
N PRO A 605 -41.80 -1.18 -10.34
CA PRO A 605 -41.81 0.05 -9.54
C PRO A 605 -42.95 -0.01 -8.53
N VAL A 606 -42.61 0.16 -7.25
CA VAL A 606 -43.60 0.29 -6.18
C VAL A 606 -44.36 1.58 -6.46
N SER A 607 -45.63 1.44 -6.85
CA SER A 607 -46.52 2.57 -7.06
C SER A 607 -46.62 3.39 -5.76
N THR A 608 -46.18 4.64 -5.82
CA THR A 608 -46.20 5.57 -4.69
C THR A 608 -47.62 6.10 -4.47
N THR A 609 -48.50 5.29 -3.89
CA THR A 609 -49.86 5.68 -3.47
C THR A 609 -50.12 5.37 -1.99
N ALA A 610 -49.19 5.77 -1.12
CA ALA A 610 -49.40 5.87 0.34
C ALA A 610 -48.30 6.75 1.00
N ALA A 611 -48.23 8.03 0.63
CA ALA A 611 -47.35 8.97 1.32
C ALA A 611 -47.95 9.37 2.68
N GLN A 612 -47.34 8.93 3.79
CA GLN A 612 -47.39 9.71 5.04
C GLN A 612 -46.13 10.59 5.09
N PRO A 613 -46.24 11.91 5.36
CA PRO A 613 -45.10 12.80 5.36
C PRO A 613 -44.26 12.62 6.63
N GLY A 614 -43.04 12.10 6.52
CA GLY A 614 -42.15 11.98 7.68
C GLY A 614 -40.83 11.21 7.54
N SER A 615 -40.59 10.45 6.48
CA SER A 615 -39.37 9.63 6.33
C SER A 615 -38.60 9.92 5.05
N VAL A 616 -37.46 10.63 5.17
CA VAL A 616 -36.48 10.76 4.08
C VAL A 616 -35.60 9.51 4.06
N VAL A 617 -35.99 8.53 3.25
CA VAL A 617 -35.16 7.37 2.89
C VAL A 617 -34.78 7.51 1.42
N ALA A 618 -33.53 7.86 1.14
CA ALA A 618 -33.01 7.92 -0.22
C ALA A 618 -32.45 6.54 -0.63
N PRO A 619 -33.00 5.88 -1.67
CA PRO A 619 -32.41 4.66 -2.21
C PRO A 619 -31.23 5.00 -3.13
N VAL A 620 -30.09 4.34 -2.90
CA VAL A 620 -28.99 4.33 -3.87
C VAL A 620 -29.34 3.31 -4.96
N ALA A 621 -30.02 3.76 -6.02
CA ALA A 621 -30.06 3.14 -7.36
C ALA A 621 -31.02 3.87 -8.32
N ASP A 622 -30.59 4.96 -8.97
CA ASP A 622 -30.87 5.15 -10.41
C ASP A 622 -29.90 6.17 -11.03
N CYS A 623 -28.81 5.69 -11.63
CA CYS A 623 -27.96 6.46 -12.54
C CYS A 623 -28.16 6.00 -13.98
N ARG A 624 -29.42 5.87 -14.41
CA ARG A 624 -29.75 5.81 -15.85
C ARG A 624 -29.44 7.16 -16.51
N LEU A 625 -28.33 7.19 -17.24
CA LEU A 625 -28.12 8.18 -18.29
C LEU A 625 -29.35 8.20 -19.22
N LEU A 626 -29.91 9.40 -19.41
CA LEU A 626 -31.03 9.61 -20.33
C LEU A 626 -30.60 9.24 -21.77
N PRO A 627 -31.46 8.55 -22.55
CA PRO A 627 -31.09 8.15 -23.91
C PRO A 627 -31.12 9.36 -24.87
N GLY A 628 -30.01 9.55 -25.60
CA GLY A 628 -29.99 10.27 -26.87
C GLY A 628 -30.14 11.80 -26.82
N GLY A 629 -29.03 12.51 -26.68
CA GLY A 629 -28.96 13.96 -26.87
C GLY A 629 -27.62 14.40 -27.46
N GLY A 630 -27.54 14.51 -28.79
CA GLY A 630 -26.56 15.28 -29.58
C GLY A 630 -25.09 15.32 -29.14
N VAL A 631 -24.20 14.67 -29.92
CA VAL A 631 -22.73 14.83 -29.83
C VAL A 631 -22.34 16.32 -29.94
N PRO A 632 -21.69 16.92 -28.93
CA PRO A 632 -20.98 18.18 -29.08
C PRO A 632 -19.70 17.93 -29.88
N ARG A 633 -19.46 18.71 -30.95
CA ARG A 633 -18.22 18.62 -31.74
C ARG A 633 -17.02 19.04 -30.86
N PRO A 634 -15.82 18.47 -31.09
CA PRO A 634 -14.62 18.87 -30.35
C PRO A 634 -14.27 20.34 -30.62
N TYR A 635 -13.82 21.03 -29.59
CA TYR A 635 -13.32 22.40 -29.67
C TYR A 635 -12.07 22.47 -30.56
N SER A 636 -12.17 23.19 -31.68
CA SER A 636 -11.04 23.51 -32.55
C SER A 636 -10.22 24.66 -31.97
N HIS A 637 -8.89 24.51 -31.95
CA HIS A 637 -7.96 25.61 -31.61
C HIS A 637 -8.18 26.86 -32.48
N PRO A 638 -7.94 28.07 -31.96
CA PRO A 638 -8.00 29.29 -32.77
C PRO A 638 -6.79 29.37 -33.72
N GLN A 639 -7.03 29.28 -35.02
CA GLN A 639 -6.03 29.66 -36.02
C GLN A 639 -6.03 31.17 -36.22
N LEU A 640 -4.85 31.78 -36.13
CA LEU A 640 -4.59 33.16 -36.55
C LEU A 640 -4.62 33.27 -38.07
N LEU A 641 -5.58 34.01 -38.65
CA LEU A 641 -5.46 34.62 -39.99
C LEU A 641 -6.27 35.95 -40.07
N PRO A 642 -5.96 36.86 -41.02
CA PRO A 642 -6.20 38.29 -40.84
C PRO A 642 -7.35 38.89 -41.68
N GLY A 643 -7.90 40.02 -41.21
CA GLY A 643 -8.12 41.18 -42.10
C GLY A 643 -9.50 41.85 -42.16
N LYS A 644 -9.46 43.18 -41.94
CA LYS A 644 -10.23 44.26 -42.62
C LYS A 644 -11.63 44.73 -42.14
N HIS A 645 -11.56 45.94 -41.58
CA HIS A 645 -12.31 47.17 -41.94
C HIS A 645 -13.69 47.51 -41.31
N GLY A 646 -13.76 48.81 -40.91
CA GLY A 646 -14.95 49.58 -40.55
C GLY A 646 -15.12 49.76 -39.03
N SER A 647 -15.35 50.95 -38.46
CA SER A 647 -15.30 52.34 -38.97
C SER A 647 -15.49 53.31 -37.78
N GLY A 648 -14.78 54.45 -37.70
CA GLY A 648 -15.18 55.53 -36.77
C GLY A 648 -14.10 56.44 -36.17
N ARG A 649 -13.90 57.61 -36.80
CA ARG A 649 -13.56 58.97 -36.27
C ARG A 649 -13.18 59.10 -34.76
N GLY A 650 -12.12 59.82 -34.35
CA GLY A 650 -11.03 60.47 -35.12
C GLY A 650 -10.23 61.53 -34.31
N HIS A 651 -9.05 61.92 -34.84
CA HIS A 651 -8.26 63.17 -34.64
C HIS A 651 -7.83 63.66 -33.22
N PRO A 652 -6.70 64.39 -33.09
CA PRO A 652 -5.31 64.00 -33.44
C PRO A 652 -4.28 64.40 -32.33
N LEU A 653 -2.97 64.19 -32.55
CA LEU A 653 -1.93 65.26 -32.58
C LEU A 653 -0.47 64.71 -32.62
N HIS A 654 0.38 65.41 -33.38
CA HIS A 654 1.86 65.48 -33.39
C HIS A 654 2.76 64.24 -33.67
N HIS A 655 3.25 64.23 -34.92
CA HIS A 655 4.64 63.92 -35.34
C HIS A 655 5.63 65.03 -34.85
N PRO A 656 6.97 64.89 -34.96
CA PRO A 656 7.76 64.06 -35.92
C PRO A 656 8.85 63.17 -35.24
N GLU A 657 9.89 62.57 -35.88
CA GLU A 657 10.45 62.64 -37.26
C GLU A 657 11.08 61.28 -37.72
N LEU A 658 12.17 61.32 -38.49
CA LEU A 658 12.98 60.26 -39.15
C LEU A 658 14.48 60.72 -39.14
N PRO A 659 15.47 60.19 -39.91
CA PRO A 659 15.58 58.94 -40.72
C PRO A 659 16.92 58.12 -40.57
N GLU A 660 16.93 56.90 -41.14
CA GLU A 660 18.00 56.26 -41.97
C GLU A 660 19.48 56.06 -41.46
N ALA A 661 20.33 55.18 -42.04
CA ALA A 661 20.16 53.88 -42.74
C ALA A 661 21.54 53.22 -43.05
N HIS A 662 21.55 51.91 -43.36
CA HIS A 662 22.62 51.17 -44.08
C HIS A 662 24.02 51.07 -43.36
N GLN A 663 24.96 50.18 -43.71
CA GLN A 663 25.09 49.23 -44.84
C GLN A 663 25.87 47.93 -44.45
N LYS A 664 25.95 46.96 -45.36
CA LYS A 664 26.56 45.62 -45.21
C LYS A 664 28.08 45.60 -45.52
N ALA A 665 28.81 44.62 -44.97
CA ALA A 665 29.70 43.63 -45.66
C ALA A 665 30.94 43.22 -44.81
N ARG A 666 31.23 41.93 -44.53
CA ARG A 666 31.88 40.88 -45.38
C ARG A 666 33.39 41.19 -45.58
N LEU A 667 34.39 40.36 -45.22
CA LEU A 667 34.72 39.02 -45.74
C LEU A 667 35.99 38.38 -45.05
N ARG A 668 36.03 37.03 -44.98
CA ARG A 668 37.19 36.10 -45.22
C ARG A 668 38.40 36.06 -44.22
N ARG A 669 38.72 34.85 -43.68
CA ARG A 669 39.77 33.84 -44.10
C ARG A 669 41.18 34.18 -43.56
N THR A 670 42.09 33.26 -43.22
CA THR A 670 42.14 31.77 -43.11
C THR A 670 43.32 31.39 -42.20
N ASP A 671 43.27 30.20 -41.60
CA ASP A 671 44.34 29.23 -41.31
C ASP A 671 45.83 29.69 -41.32
N ASP A 672 46.59 29.39 -40.26
CA ASP A 672 47.68 28.38 -40.32
C ASP A 672 48.18 27.91 -38.92
N HIS A 673 49.01 26.87 -38.90
CA HIS A 673 49.58 26.16 -37.75
C HIS A 673 50.82 26.85 -37.11
N GLY A 674 51.16 26.48 -35.86
CA GLY A 674 52.49 26.71 -35.27
C GLY A 674 52.61 26.38 -33.77
N GLN A 675 53.53 25.49 -33.39
CA GLN A 675 53.91 25.20 -32.00
C GLN A 675 55.19 25.97 -31.57
N VAL A 676 55.51 25.87 -30.27
CA VAL A 676 56.85 25.91 -29.63
C VAL A 676 57.25 27.17 -28.83
N ASP A 677 57.32 26.95 -27.51
CA ASP A 677 58.17 27.47 -26.41
C ASP A 677 58.35 28.94 -25.97
N GLU A 678 58.39 29.03 -24.62
CA GLU A 678 59.11 29.91 -23.66
C GLU A 678 59.30 31.42 -23.90
N GLY A 679 59.05 32.25 -22.86
CA GLY A 679 59.35 33.70 -23.00
C GLY A 679 59.09 34.72 -21.87
N VAL A 680 59.07 34.36 -20.58
CA VAL A 680 59.62 35.17 -19.45
C VAL A 680 59.22 36.66 -19.23
N ARG A 681 58.82 36.96 -17.96
CA ARG A 681 58.84 38.23 -17.18
C ARG A 681 57.72 39.29 -17.30
N GLY A 682 57.01 39.42 -16.19
CA GLY A 682 56.45 40.67 -15.65
C GLY A 682 56.40 40.60 -14.11
N GLN A 683 57.36 41.24 -13.43
CA GLN A 683 57.42 41.41 -11.96
C GLN A 683 57.20 42.92 -11.65
N PRO A 684 56.80 43.35 -10.43
CA PRO A 684 57.69 43.23 -9.25
C PRO A 684 57.06 43.14 -7.84
N SER A 685 57.88 42.70 -6.86
CA SER A 685 57.99 43.15 -5.43
C SER A 685 56.77 43.29 -4.48
N ALA A 686 56.84 43.01 -3.17
CA ALA A 686 57.82 42.30 -2.34
C ALA A 686 57.31 42.01 -0.88
N VAL A 687 57.54 40.78 -0.40
CA VAL A 687 58.20 40.39 0.90
C VAL A 687 57.69 41.03 2.23
N GLN A 688 57.21 40.28 3.23
CA GLN A 688 57.98 39.50 4.24
C GLN A 688 57.15 38.32 4.81
N ARG A 689 57.59 37.06 4.72
CA ARG A 689 58.50 36.24 5.60
C ARG A 689 57.79 35.49 6.76
N GLY A 690 57.97 34.17 6.77
CA GLY A 690 57.73 33.27 7.91
C GLY A 690 57.71 31.79 7.50
N GLN A 691 58.79 31.03 7.77
CA GLN A 691 58.87 29.60 7.41
C GLN A 691 59.98 28.87 8.21
N ARG A 692 59.87 27.52 8.30
CA ARG A 692 60.88 26.50 8.73
C ARG A 692 60.99 26.22 10.25
N HIS A 693 61.24 24.99 10.74
CA HIS A 693 61.30 23.63 10.13
C HIS A 693 61.40 22.51 11.22
N HIS A 694 61.10 21.25 10.83
CA HIS A 694 61.59 19.92 11.33
C HIS A 694 61.50 19.56 12.85
N GLY A 695 61.31 18.29 13.26
CA GLY A 695 61.04 17.03 12.55
C GLY A 695 61.35 15.78 13.41
N GLN A 696 60.87 14.58 13.01
CA GLN A 696 61.30 13.22 13.48
C GLN A 696 60.97 12.83 14.96
N ASP A 697 60.76 11.55 15.37
CA ASP A 697 60.48 10.27 14.68
C ASP A 697 59.92 9.18 15.65
N GLN A 698 59.44 8.04 15.11
CA GLN A 698 59.42 6.65 15.67
C GLN A 698 58.53 6.15 16.86
N LEU A 699 57.68 5.15 16.52
CA LEU A 699 57.53 3.76 17.05
C LEU A 699 56.97 3.40 18.48
N ARG A 700 56.36 2.19 18.54
CA ARG A 700 55.70 1.45 19.67
C ARG A 700 56.73 0.75 20.62
N PRO A 701 56.41 -0.04 21.71
CA PRO A 701 55.13 -0.69 22.13
C PRO A 701 54.83 -0.86 23.66
N ASP A 702 53.69 -1.54 23.96
CA ASP A 702 53.23 -2.39 25.10
C ASP A 702 53.84 -2.33 26.53
N GLY A 703 52.97 -2.50 27.56
CA GLY A 703 53.34 -2.92 28.93
C GLY A 703 52.26 -2.72 30.02
N GLU A 704 51.88 -3.79 30.74
CA GLU A 704 50.97 -3.77 31.92
C GLU A 704 51.65 -3.31 33.23
N VAL A 705 50.88 -3.01 34.31
CA VAL A 705 51.13 -3.35 35.76
C VAL A 705 50.19 -2.59 36.75
N GLN A 706 49.97 -3.14 37.97
CA GLN A 706 49.13 -2.63 39.10
C GLN A 706 50.00 -2.35 40.38
N PRO A 707 49.56 -2.22 41.67
CA PRO A 707 48.21 -2.14 42.30
C PRO A 707 48.03 -1.17 43.52
N HIS A 708 46.77 -1.05 44.00
CA HIS A 708 46.29 -0.79 45.39
C HIS A 708 47.00 0.10 46.45
N ARG A 709 46.20 0.97 47.13
CA ARG A 709 45.95 1.05 48.62
C ARG A 709 44.91 2.16 48.96
N GLN A 710 43.75 1.87 49.60
CA GLN A 710 43.42 2.01 51.05
C GLN A 710 43.69 3.42 51.68
N ARG A 711 42.82 4.08 52.49
CA ARG A 711 41.84 3.60 53.53
C ARG A 711 40.97 4.73 54.17
N ARG A 712 39.79 4.39 54.77
CA ARG A 712 39.06 5.04 55.93
C ARG A 712 38.35 6.42 55.69
N ARG A 713 37.28 6.85 56.41
CA ARG A 713 36.39 6.27 57.46
C ARG A 713 35.04 7.06 57.62
N ALA A 714 33.97 6.31 57.94
CA ALA A 714 32.92 6.56 58.97
C ALA A 714 31.70 7.53 58.77
N VAL A 715 30.55 7.11 59.36
CA VAL A 715 29.21 7.73 59.38
C VAL A 715 28.54 7.49 60.76
N PRO A 716 27.69 8.41 61.28
CA PRO A 716 26.44 8.05 61.99
C PRO A 716 25.21 8.88 61.51
N ARG A 717 24.01 8.30 61.25
CA ARG A 717 22.84 8.08 62.18
C ARG A 717 22.23 9.36 62.81
N ALA A 718 20.90 9.56 62.97
CA ALA A 718 19.69 8.75 62.67
C ALA A 718 18.33 9.54 62.76
N HIS A 719 17.22 8.92 62.30
CA HIS A 719 15.77 9.05 62.62
C HIS A 719 15.11 10.36 63.18
N ARG A 720 14.00 10.82 62.56
CA ARG A 720 12.58 10.66 63.02
C ARG A 720 11.54 11.46 62.17
N LYS A 721 10.28 11.01 62.17
CA LYS A 721 8.99 11.70 61.81
C LYS A 721 8.09 11.70 63.09
N PRO A 722 6.84 12.24 63.13
CA PRO A 722 6.14 13.29 62.37
C PRO A 722 5.51 14.40 63.28
N GLY A 723 4.70 15.34 62.74
CA GLY A 723 3.87 16.29 63.52
C GLY A 723 2.84 17.07 62.68
N GLN A 724 1.69 17.48 63.25
CA GLN A 724 0.53 18.10 62.58
C GLN A 724 0.24 19.57 63.01
N GLN A 725 -0.62 20.26 62.24
CA GLN A 725 -1.36 21.51 62.57
C GLN A 725 -0.51 22.80 62.71
N VAL A 726 -0.96 24.02 62.40
CA VAL A 726 -2.27 24.68 62.64
C VAL A 726 -2.69 25.64 61.49
N GLN A 727 -4.01 25.78 61.33
CA GLN A 727 -4.80 26.74 60.53
C GLN A 727 -4.57 28.23 60.86
N MET A 728 -4.77 29.15 59.89
CA MET A 728 -5.93 30.08 59.88
C MET A 728 -5.94 31.09 58.71
N ASN A 729 -7.14 31.63 58.45
CA ASN A 729 -7.51 32.79 57.62
C ASN A 729 -7.45 32.64 56.09
N SER A 730 -8.45 33.08 55.32
CA SER A 730 -9.83 33.45 55.69
C SER A 730 -10.75 33.49 54.44
N ALA A 731 -12.02 33.15 54.65
CA ALA A 731 -13.06 33.08 53.62
C ALA A 731 -13.36 34.42 52.91
N LEU A 732 -13.51 34.37 51.58
CA LEU A 732 -14.35 35.28 50.78
C LEU A 732 -14.57 34.67 49.37
N GLY A 733 -15.81 34.73 48.84
CA GLY A 733 -16.05 34.54 47.39
C GLY A 733 -16.90 33.35 46.93
N LEU A 734 -17.51 32.55 47.81
CA LEU A 734 -18.40 31.44 47.43
C LEU A 734 -19.78 31.96 46.95
N LYS A 735 -19.81 32.66 45.81
CA LYS A 735 -21.02 33.28 45.22
C LYS A 735 -21.00 33.45 43.69
N ARG A 736 -20.42 32.48 42.95
CA ARG A 736 -20.48 32.42 41.47
C ARG A 736 -20.72 31.00 40.91
N LEU A 737 -21.66 30.25 41.50
CA LEU A 737 -22.02 28.93 41.00
C LEU A 737 -23.52 28.60 41.17
N LYS A 738 -24.40 29.51 40.73
CA LYS A 738 -25.85 29.23 40.58
C LYS A 738 -26.59 29.97 39.46
N GLU A 739 -25.94 30.87 38.72
CA GLU A 739 -26.56 31.64 37.62
C GLU A 739 -25.89 31.36 36.27
N ARG A 740 -26.10 30.15 35.72
CA ARG A 740 -25.87 29.89 34.28
C ARG A 740 -26.68 28.72 33.70
N LYS A 741 -27.79 28.34 34.35
CA LYS A 741 -28.68 27.26 33.90
C LYS A 741 -30.03 27.72 33.32
N GLU A 742 -30.29 29.03 33.27
CA GLU A 742 -31.46 29.62 32.62
C GLU A 742 -31.06 30.78 31.70
N ARG A 743 -30.95 30.48 30.39
CA ARG A 743 -31.15 31.39 29.23
C ARG A 743 -30.65 30.70 27.95
N LYS A 744 -31.56 29.99 27.27
CA LYS A 744 -31.63 29.77 25.79
C LYS A 744 -32.74 28.76 25.45
N LYS A 745 -33.99 29.21 25.62
CA LYS A 745 -35.10 28.84 24.74
C LYS A 745 -35.51 30.11 23.97
N THR A 746 -36.33 29.94 22.93
CA THR A 746 -36.86 30.96 22.00
C THR A 746 -35.87 31.64 21.03
N THR A 747 -35.70 31.03 19.86
CA THR A 747 -35.99 31.69 18.57
C THR A 747 -36.84 30.72 17.75
N LYS A 748 -37.92 31.20 17.12
CA LYS A 748 -38.82 30.40 16.27
C LYS A 748 -38.40 30.47 14.79
N CYS A 749 -38.78 29.45 14.04
CA CYS A 749 -38.80 29.46 12.57
C CYS A 749 -39.70 30.57 12.02
N VAL A 750 -39.33 31.11 10.86
CA VAL A 750 -40.24 31.54 9.79
C VAL A 750 -39.79 30.80 8.52
N VAL A 751 -40.76 30.54 7.64
CA VAL A 751 -40.77 29.54 6.54
C VAL A 751 -39.66 29.75 5.52
#